data_AF-A0A7C9IWV3-F1
#
_entry.id   AF-A0A7C9IWV3-F1
#
_cell.length_a   1.000
_cell.length_b   1.000
_cell.length_c   1.000
_cell.angle_alpha   90.00
_cell.angle_beta   90.00
_cell.angle_gamma   90.00
#
_symmetry.space_group_name_H-M   'P 1'
#
loop_
_entity.id
_entity.type
_entity.pdbx_description
1 polymer ?
#
loop_
_entity_poly.entity_id
_entity_poly.type
_entity_poly.pdbx_seq_one_letter_code
_entity_poly.pdbx_strand_id
1 'polypeptide(L)'
;MSDALSAPPPAAASKPLSAPQKALRKLGLVRAIDLALHLPLRYEDETRIVRLREAREGEEVQIEGIVTSCELSPGPRRQLLVVLDDGSERCTLRFFSFYPSHQNTLAVGACIRARGELRGGFLGWTMMHPTFRVAGGELPDALTPVYPTSAGLPQAYLRRAVLGGLDRADLGDTIPPEAVADCPGLRQRLPGGGQGAWSLREALHFLHHPRPDTSLAALEDRSHPAWQRLKAEELLAQQLSQHKAKQERDLLRAPALRRRPDGLDQQLLAVLPFGLTGAQARVVDEIAADLARPVPMHRLLQGDVGSGKTVVAALAATVAIEAGWQCALMAPTEILAEQHFSKLVGWLEPLLAPLGKSVAWLTGSQKKKERSAMLARIASGEAALVVGTHAVIQDQVQFQNLALAVIDEQHRFGVAQRLALREKMRDAGLEPHLLMMSATPIPRTLAMSYYADLDVSTIDELPPGRSPIVTKTVSDSRRDEVISRIRAQVAQGRQVYWVCPLIEESEALDLGNATATHLELSAAMEGLCNADGTPLRVGLLHSRMPPVEKKAVMALFSAGLMGVLVSTTVIEVGVDVPNASLMVIEHAERFGLSQLHQLRGRVGRGAAASACLLLYSTNESGRLSETARERLRAMAETTDGFEIARRDLEIRGPGEFLGARQSGAAMLRFADLATDIHLLEWARAWAPVMLERWPRLAQQHVERWLGGKSDYLKA
;
A
#
# COMPACT_ATOMS: atom_id res chain seq x y z
N MET A 1 2.92 65.78 23.87
CA MET A 1 2.28 65.60 22.55
C MET A 1 2.59 64.19 22.09
N SER A 2 1.60 63.32 22.25
CA SER A 2 1.66 61.88 22.03
C SER A 2 1.17 61.59 20.60
N ASP A 3 2.08 61.21 19.71
CA ASP A 3 1.71 60.69 18.39
C ASP A 3 1.49 59.17 18.47
N ALA A 4 0.24 58.80 18.27
CA ALA A 4 -0.24 57.43 18.25
C ALA A 4 0.17 56.75 16.94
N LEU A 5 0.89 55.63 17.06
CA LEU A 5 1.14 54.67 16.01
C LEU A 5 -0.19 54.10 15.49
N SER A 6 -0.51 54.34 14.23
CA SER A 6 -1.65 53.76 13.53
C SER A 6 -1.48 52.24 13.41
N ALA A 7 -2.43 51.49 13.98
CA ALA A 7 -2.48 50.04 13.90
C ALA A 7 -2.68 49.54 12.44
N PRO A 8 -2.12 48.38 12.06
CA PRO A 8 -2.37 47.76 10.77
C PRO A 8 -3.85 47.34 10.64
N PRO A 9 -4.41 47.31 9.42
CA PRO A 9 -5.82 46.97 9.22
C PRO A 9 -6.10 45.53 9.67
N PRO A 10 -7.29 45.26 10.23
CA PRO A 10 -7.64 43.92 10.69
C PRO A 10 -7.71 42.95 9.51
N ALA A 11 -7.05 41.80 9.65
CA ALA A 11 -7.13 40.70 8.70
C ALA A 11 -8.60 40.30 8.51
N ALA A 12 -9.08 40.36 7.26
CA ALA A 12 -10.45 40.02 6.92
C ALA A 12 -10.80 38.61 7.41
N ALA A 13 -11.84 38.50 8.23
CA ALA A 13 -12.36 37.23 8.72
C ALA A 13 -12.66 36.29 7.52
N SER A 14 -12.00 35.13 7.49
CA SER A 14 -12.15 34.17 6.39
C SER A 14 -13.61 33.69 6.31
N LYS A 15 -14.29 33.97 5.19
CA LYS A 15 -15.64 33.46 4.92
C LYS A 15 -15.68 31.92 5.07
N PRO A 16 -16.76 31.35 5.62
CA PRO A 16 -16.90 29.90 5.73
C PRO A 16 -16.85 29.26 4.34
N LEU A 17 -16.09 28.17 4.22
CA LEU A 17 -15.92 27.46 2.95
C LEU A 17 -17.24 26.86 2.48
N SER A 18 -17.56 27.07 1.21
CA SER A 18 -18.68 26.40 0.53
C SER A 18 -18.47 24.88 0.47
N ALA A 19 -19.55 24.10 0.29
CA ALA A 19 -19.46 22.64 0.19
C ALA A 19 -18.50 22.17 -0.92
N PRO A 20 -18.48 22.75 -2.14
CA PRO A 20 -17.49 22.42 -3.17
C PRO A 20 -16.04 22.73 -2.75
N GLN A 21 -15.80 23.84 -2.03
CA GLN A 21 -14.46 24.18 -1.53
C GLN A 21 -13.98 23.20 -0.45
N LYS A 22 -14.87 22.73 0.43
CA LYS A 22 -14.55 21.66 1.39
C LYS A 22 -14.23 20.35 0.67
N ALA A 23 -14.98 20.01 -0.39
CA ALA A 23 -14.73 18.84 -1.22
C ALA A 23 -13.38 18.90 -1.93
N LEU A 24 -13.02 20.05 -2.54
CA LEU A 24 -11.69 20.26 -3.14
C LEU A 24 -10.56 20.05 -2.14
N ARG A 25 -10.68 20.60 -0.92
CA ARG A 25 -9.67 20.39 0.13
C ARG A 25 -9.57 18.92 0.55
N LYS A 26 -10.70 18.20 0.62
CA LYS A 26 -10.72 16.76 0.91
C LYS A 26 -10.00 15.95 -0.18
N LEU A 27 -10.04 16.42 -1.43
CA LEU A 27 -9.28 15.86 -2.56
C LEU A 27 -7.81 16.33 -2.59
N GLY A 28 -7.37 17.18 -1.66
CA GLY A 28 -6.01 17.74 -1.65
C GLY A 28 -5.78 18.86 -2.65
N LEU A 29 -6.83 19.38 -3.29
CA LEU A 29 -6.75 20.45 -4.29
C LEU A 29 -6.77 21.82 -3.61
N VAL A 30 -5.61 22.25 -3.12
CA VAL A 30 -5.47 23.49 -2.33
C VAL A 30 -4.69 24.57 -3.08
N ARG A 31 -3.52 24.22 -3.63
CA ARG A 31 -2.64 25.15 -4.37
C ARG A 31 -3.07 25.23 -5.84
N ALA A 32 -2.68 26.31 -6.51
CA ALA A 32 -2.91 26.45 -7.96
C ALA A 32 -2.30 25.28 -8.75
N ILE A 33 -1.10 24.85 -8.38
CA ILE A 33 -0.45 23.69 -8.98
C ILE A 33 -1.19 22.37 -8.70
N ASP A 34 -1.84 22.21 -7.53
CA ASP A 34 -2.59 20.98 -7.24
C ASP A 34 -3.79 20.85 -8.18
N LEU A 35 -4.43 21.97 -8.51
CA LEU A 35 -5.50 22.05 -9.52
C LEU A 35 -4.97 21.81 -10.94
N ALA A 36 -3.83 22.40 -11.29
CA ALA A 36 -3.20 22.19 -12.60
C ALA A 36 -2.69 20.75 -12.79
N LEU A 37 -2.34 20.05 -11.71
CA LEU A 37 -1.96 18.63 -11.71
C LEU A 37 -3.15 17.69 -11.43
N HIS A 38 -4.39 18.20 -11.43
CA HIS A 38 -5.59 17.37 -11.33
C HIS A 38 -6.01 16.92 -12.72
N LEU A 39 -5.28 15.95 -13.28
CA LEU A 39 -5.44 15.51 -14.67
C LEU A 39 -6.76 14.74 -14.90
N PRO A 40 -7.31 14.77 -16.13
CA PRO A 40 -8.51 14.00 -16.47
C PRO A 40 -8.30 12.49 -16.34
N LEU A 41 -9.33 11.77 -15.89
CA LEU A 41 -9.36 10.30 -15.86
C LEU A 41 -9.58 9.72 -17.27
N ARG A 42 -10.40 10.40 -18.05
CA ARG A 42 -10.73 10.07 -19.44
C ARG A 42 -11.15 11.34 -20.18
N TYR A 43 -11.32 11.20 -21.49
CA TYR A 43 -11.79 12.25 -22.37
C TYR A 43 -13.04 11.78 -23.11
N GLU A 44 -13.96 12.70 -23.32
CA GLU A 44 -15.20 12.46 -24.06
C GLU A 44 -15.18 13.30 -25.33
N ASP A 45 -15.39 12.67 -26.48
CA ASP A 45 -15.53 13.38 -27.74
C ASP A 45 -16.93 14.00 -27.83
N GLU A 46 -17.01 15.29 -27.49
CA GLU A 46 -18.20 16.13 -27.69
C GLU A 46 -18.05 17.05 -28.91
N THR A 47 -16.94 16.94 -29.65
CA THR A 47 -16.52 17.90 -30.70
C THR A 47 -17.30 17.75 -31.99
N ARG A 48 -17.97 16.61 -32.16
CA ARG A 48 -18.75 16.27 -33.35
C ARG A 48 -20.13 15.71 -32.99
N ILE A 49 -21.05 15.85 -33.94
CA ILE A 49 -22.37 15.23 -33.90
C ILE A 49 -22.36 14.11 -34.95
N VAL A 50 -22.69 12.91 -34.53
CA VAL A 50 -22.76 11.71 -35.38
C VAL A 50 -24.21 11.53 -35.81
N ARG A 51 -24.44 11.27 -37.10
CA ARG A 51 -25.76 10.85 -37.59
C ARG A 51 -25.97 9.38 -37.25
N LEU A 52 -27.18 9.00 -36.84
CA LEU A 52 -27.52 7.63 -36.44
C LEU A 52 -27.17 6.60 -37.52
N ARG A 53 -27.43 6.91 -38.80
CA ARG A 53 -27.07 6.05 -39.94
C ARG A 53 -25.57 5.76 -40.09
N GLU A 54 -24.70 6.59 -39.51
CA GLU A 54 -23.24 6.51 -39.60
C GLU A 54 -22.62 5.89 -38.33
N ALA A 55 -23.41 5.75 -37.26
CA ALA A 55 -22.97 5.20 -36.00
C ALA A 55 -22.90 3.66 -36.04
N ARG A 56 -22.02 3.07 -35.23
CA ARG A 56 -21.93 1.62 -35.08
C ARG A 56 -22.41 1.18 -33.69
N GLU A 57 -22.87 -0.06 -33.62
CA GLU A 57 -23.25 -0.67 -32.35
C GLU A 57 -22.05 -0.74 -31.40
N GLY A 58 -22.28 -0.39 -30.14
CA GLY A 58 -21.28 -0.34 -29.07
C GLY A 58 -20.47 0.95 -29.02
N GLU A 59 -20.63 1.87 -29.98
CA GLU A 59 -19.94 3.16 -29.96
C GLU A 59 -20.63 4.15 -29.00
N GLU A 60 -19.83 4.90 -28.25
CA GLU A 60 -20.32 6.04 -27.47
C GLU A 60 -20.35 7.28 -28.37
N VAL A 61 -21.55 7.67 -28.79
CA VAL A 61 -21.74 8.74 -29.79
C VAL A 61 -22.57 9.88 -29.22
N GLN A 62 -22.36 11.08 -29.78
CA GLN A 62 -23.19 12.25 -29.54
C GLN A 62 -24.08 12.49 -30.75
N ILE A 63 -25.40 12.38 -30.55
CA ILE A 63 -26.43 12.57 -31.57
C ILE A 63 -27.26 13.82 -31.26
N GLU A 64 -27.83 14.44 -32.28
CA GLU A 64 -28.74 15.57 -32.16
C GLU A 64 -29.99 15.29 -32.99
N GLY A 65 -31.16 15.49 -32.40
CA GLY A 65 -32.43 15.19 -33.07
C GLY A 65 -33.64 15.80 -32.38
N ILE A 66 -34.82 15.56 -32.95
CA ILE A 66 -36.09 16.04 -32.43
C ILE A 66 -36.76 14.90 -31.66
N VAL A 67 -37.28 15.19 -30.46
CA VAL A 67 -38.05 14.23 -29.69
C VAL A 67 -39.41 14.01 -30.37
N THR A 68 -39.69 12.78 -30.76
CA THR A 68 -40.95 12.38 -31.44
C THR A 68 -41.94 11.68 -30.51
N SER A 69 -41.45 11.02 -29.46
CA SER A 69 -42.27 10.42 -28.39
C SER A 69 -41.56 10.55 -27.04
N CYS A 70 -42.33 10.74 -25.97
CA CYS A 70 -41.86 10.80 -24.59
C CYS A 70 -42.93 10.19 -23.69
N GLU A 71 -42.70 8.96 -23.23
CA GLU A 71 -43.70 8.13 -22.56
C GLU A 71 -43.15 7.51 -21.27
N LEU A 72 -44.04 7.33 -20.29
CA LEU A 72 -43.75 6.59 -19.06
C LEU A 72 -44.20 5.14 -19.22
N SER A 73 -43.26 4.19 -19.16
CA SER A 73 -43.57 2.78 -19.28
C SER A 73 -44.45 2.29 -18.12
N PRO A 74 -45.59 1.63 -18.38
CA PRO A 74 -46.46 1.05 -17.36
C PRO A 74 -45.90 -0.31 -16.92
N GLY A 75 -44.93 -0.31 -16.01
CA GLY A 75 -44.33 -1.52 -15.45
C GLY A 75 -44.04 -1.40 -13.94
N PRO A 76 -43.64 -2.49 -13.26
CA PRO A 76 -43.38 -2.48 -11.82
C PRO A 76 -42.25 -1.53 -11.39
N ARG A 77 -41.37 -1.14 -12.32
CA ARG A 77 -40.45 0.00 -12.18
C ARG A 77 -40.77 1.02 -13.26
N ARG A 78 -41.09 2.26 -12.86
CA ARG A 78 -41.34 3.39 -13.78
C ARG A 78 -40.07 3.68 -14.58
N GLN A 79 -40.21 3.81 -15.90
CA GLN A 79 -39.13 4.16 -16.81
C GLN A 79 -39.62 5.25 -17.77
N LEU A 80 -38.74 6.17 -18.12
CA LEU A 80 -39.00 7.18 -19.14
C LEU A 80 -38.38 6.73 -20.46
N LEU A 81 -39.21 6.59 -21.48
CA LEU A 81 -38.82 6.23 -22.84
C LEU A 81 -38.99 7.46 -23.73
N VAL A 82 -37.91 7.88 -24.39
CA VAL A 82 -37.91 9.04 -25.27
C VAL A 82 -37.39 8.62 -26.63
N VAL A 83 -38.16 8.83 -27.70
CA VAL A 83 -37.72 8.51 -29.06
C VAL A 83 -37.18 9.78 -29.70
N LEU A 84 -35.91 9.76 -30.07
CA LEU A 84 -35.21 10.82 -30.76
C LEU A 84 -35.09 10.47 -32.24
N ASP A 85 -35.41 11.42 -33.12
CA ASP A 85 -35.29 11.29 -34.58
C ASP A 85 -34.29 12.33 -35.09
N ASP A 86 -33.19 11.89 -35.68
CA ASP A 86 -32.14 12.77 -36.23
C ASP A 86 -32.37 13.12 -37.72
N GLY A 87 -33.50 12.69 -38.27
CA GLY A 87 -33.86 12.82 -39.69
C GLY A 87 -33.32 11.71 -40.58
N SER A 88 -32.45 10.83 -40.07
CA SER A 88 -31.98 9.62 -40.76
C SER A 88 -32.60 8.37 -40.17
N GLU A 89 -32.52 8.19 -38.86
CA GLU A 89 -33.04 7.04 -38.13
C GLU A 89 -33.59 7.47 -36.76
N ARG A 90 -34.16 6.51 -36.03
CA ARG A 90 -34.71 6.74 -34.69
C ARG A 90 -33.90 6.01 -33.63
N CYS A 91 -33.70 6.68 -32.50
CA CYS A 91 -33.03 6.12 -31.33
C CYS A 91 -33.91 6.28 -30.09
N THR A 92 -34.12 5.19 -29.36
CA THR A 92 -34.86 5.19 -28.09
C THR A 92 -33.91 5.47 -26.92
N LEU A 93 -34.09 6.58 -26.22
CA LEU A 93 -33.40 6.89 -24.98
C LEU A 93 -34.21 6.34 -23.79
N ARG A 94 -33.59 5.50 -22.97
CA ARG A 94 -34.26 4.80 -21.87
C ARG A 94 -33.68 5.18 -20.52
N PHE A 95 -34.49 5.79 -19.66
CA PHE A 95 -34.09 6.21 -18.31
C PHE A 95 -34.78 5.40 -17.23
N PHE A 96 -33.98 4.79 -16.36
CA PHE A 96 -34.46 4.08 -15.16
C PHE A 96 -34.60 5.01 -13.93
N SER A 97 -33.88 6.14 -13.94
CA SER A 97 -33.96 7.20 -12.96
C SER A 97 -34.10 8.53 -13.69
N PHE A 98 -35.09 9.33 -13.34
CA PHE A 98 -35.34 10.62 -13.97
C PHE A 98 -36.02 11.58 -12.99
N TYR A 99 -35.80 12.87 -13.19
CA TYR A 99 -36.50 13.93 -12.46
C TYR A 99 -37.65 14.48 -13.30
N PRO A 100 -38.71 15.04 -12.70
CA PRO A 100 -39.80 15.67 -13.44
C PRO A 100 -39.34 16.75 -14.45
N SER A 101 -38.27 17.47 -14.14
CA SER A 101 -37.65 18.45 -15.05
C SER A 101 -37.14 17.84 -16.36
N HIS A 102 -36.78 16.54 -16.36
CA HIS A 102 -36.34 15.85 -17.56
C HIS A 102 -37.49 15.69 -18.56
N GLN A 103 -38.73 15.45 -18.10
CA GLN A 103 -39.89 15.32 -18.98
C GLN A 103 -40.19 16.62 -19.71
N ASN A 104 -40.04 17.76 -19.03
CA ASN A 104 -40.22 19.08 -19.65
C ASN A 104 -39.13 19.37 -20.70
N THR A 105 -37.89 18.97 -20.41
CA THR A 105 -36.76 19.18 -21.33
C THR A 105 -36.89 18.26 -22.55
N LEU A 106 -37.31 17.01 -22.33
CA LEU A 106 -37.48 15.96 -23.34
C LEU A 106 -38.93 15.90 -23.86
N ALA A 107 -39.64 17.02 -23.88
CA ALA A 107 -41.00 17.07 -24.41
C ALA A 107 -40.99 16.85 -25.93
N VAL A 108 -42.08 16.30 -26.47
CA VAL A 108 -42.23 16.11 -27.92
C VAL A 108 -42.07 17.44 -28.65
N GLY A 109 -41.27 17.44 -29.72
CA GLY A 109 -40.88 18.63 -30.48
C GLY A 109 -39.61 19.34 -29.98
N ALA A 110 -39.07 18.98 -28.81
CA ALA A 110 -37.80 19.53 -28.34
C ALA A 110 -36.63 19.00 -29.18
N CYS A 111 -35.71 19.88 -29.56
CA CYS A 111 -34.44 19.48 -30.17
C CYS A 111 -33.41 19.24 -29.05
N ILE A 112 -32.86 18.03 -29.02
CA ILE A 112 -32.02 17.53 -27.92
C ILE A 112 -30.74 16.94 -28.48
N ARG A 113 -29.63 17.25 -27.80
CA ARG A 113 -28.35 16.57 -28.00
C ARG A 113 -28.18 15.52 -26.91
N ALA A 114 -28.07 14.26 -27.32
CA ALA A 114 -27.92 13.12 -26.42
C ALA A 114 -26.57 12.43 -26.67
N ARG A 115 -25.90 11.99 -25.61
CA ARG A 115 -24.64 11.25 -25.67
C ARG A 115 -24.72 9.99 -24.81
N GLY A 116 -24.37 8.86 -25.41
CA GLY A 116 -24.34 7.56 -24.73
C GLY A 116 -23.92 6.44 -25.66
N GLU A 117 -23.74 5.26 -25.07
CA GLU A 117 -23.47 4.01 -25.81
C GLU A 117 -24.69 3.62 -26.64
N LEU A 118 -24.49 3.48 -27.95
CA LEU A 118 -25.53 3.08 -28.88
C LEU A 118 -25.62 1.55 -28.94
N ARG A 119 -26.77 0.99 -28.62
CA ARG A 119 -27.02 -0.46 -28.71
C ARG A 119 -27.95 -0.79 -29.86
N GLY A 120 -27.51 -1.74 -30.68
CA GLY A 120 -28.29 -2.32 -31.75
C GLY A 120 -29.27 -3.35 -31.18
N GLY A 121 -30.40 -3.53 -31.85
CA GLY A 121 -31.38 -4.52 -31.46
C GLY A 121 -32.48 -4.65 -32.50
N PHE A 122 -33.31 -5.68 -32.35
CA PHE A 122 -34.44 -5.96 -33.24
C PHE A 122 -35.45 -4.79 -33.34
N LEU A 123 -35.46 -3.90 -32.33
CA LEU A 123 -36.36 -2.74 -32.24
C LEU A 123 -35.69 -1.41 -32.63
N GLY A 124 -34.50 -1.44 -33.24
CA GLY A 124 -33.72 -0.25 -33.61
C GLY A 124 -32.77 0.22 -32.52
N TRP A 125 -32.17 1.41 -32.73
CA TRP A 125 -31.15 1.95 -31.84
C TRP A 125 -31.70 2.30 -30.46
N THR A 126 -30.95 1.96 -29.42
CA THR A 126 -31.30 2.30 -28.04
C THR A 126 -30.09 2.82 -27.28
N MET A 127 -30.28 3.89 -26.51
CA MET A 127 -29.31 4.36 -25.52
C MET A 127 -29.86 4.17 -24.10
N MET A 128 -29.06 3.56 -23.24
CA MET A 128 -29.43 3.32 -21.85
C MET A 128 -28.88 4.44 -20.97
N HIS A 129 -29.78 5.22 -20.38
CA HIS A 129 -29.47 6.33 -19.48
C HIS A 129 -28.46 7.36 -20.04
N PRO A 130 -28.64 7.85 -21.29
CA PRO A 130 -27.70 8.78 -21.90
C PRO A 130 -27.69 10.14 -21.18
N THR A 131 -26.59 10.87 -21.32
CA THR A 131 -26.56 12.29 -20.95
C THR A 131 -27.27 13.10 -22.03
N PHE A 132 -28.00 14.15 -21.65
CA PHE A 132 -28.71 14.98 -22.61
C PHE A 132 -28.68 16.45 -22.23
N ARG A 133 -28.77 17.32 -23.24
CA ARG A 133 -28.91 18.77 -23.13
C ARG A 133 -29.81 19.28 -24.24
N VAL A 134 -30.40 20.46 -24.04
CA VAL A 134 -31.10 21.17 -25.13
C VAL A 134 -30.09 21.41 -26.26
N ALA A 135 -30.48 21.08 -27.49
CA ALA A 135 -29.64 21.30 -28.66
C ALA A 135 -29.41 22.81 -28.88
N GLY A 136 -28.22 23.16 -29.35
CA GLY A 136 -27.79 24.55 -29.55
C GLY A 136 -26.45 24.86 -28.87
N GLY A 137 -25.88 26.01 -29.25
CA GLY A 137 -24.52 26.41 -28.87
C GLY A 137 -23.44 25.78 -29.76
N GLU A 138 -22.25 26.39 -29.73
CA GLU A 138 -21.08 25.91 -30.44
C GLU A 138 -20.61 24.57 -29.86
N LEU A 139 -20.09 23.69 -30.73
CA LEU A 139 -19.46 22.45 -30.29
C LEU A 139 -18.10 22.79 -29.64
N PRO A 140 -17.65 22.02 -28.64
CA PRO A 140 -16.32 22.20 -28.09
C PRO A 140 -15.23 22.05 -29.16
N ASP A 141 -14.26 22.96 -29.17
CA ASP A 141 -13.09 22.90 -30.07
C ASP A 141 -12.01 21.91 -29.58
N ALA A 142 -12.25 21.23 -28.47
CA ALA A 142 -11.33 20.29 -27.83
C ALA A 142 -12.11 19.13 -27.21
N LEU A 143 -11.45 17.98 -27.05
CA LEU A 143 -12.03 16.84 -26.34
C LEU A 143 -12.37 17.22 -24.90
N THR A 144 -13.54 16.82 -24.41
CA THR A 144 -14.02 17.22 -23.10
C THR A 144 -13.36 16.39 -22.00
N PRO A 145 -12.59 16.98 -21.08
CA PRO A 145 -11.98 16.23 -19.99
C PRO A 145 -13.01 15.82 -18.93
N VAL A 146 -12.86 14.62 -18.38
CA VAL A 146 -13.61 14.14 -17.21
C VAL A 146 -12.65 13.90 -16.06
N TYR A 147 -12.82 14.66 -14.99
CA TYR A 147 -11.90 14.65 -13.85
C TYR A 147 -12.32 13.66 -12.76
N PRO A 148 -11.38 13.08 -12.00
CA PRO A 148 -11.73 12.38 -10.76
C PRO A 148 -12.50 13.32 -9.81
N THR A 149 -13.60 12.85 -9.22
CA THR A 149 -14.47 13.68 -8.37
C THR A 149 -14.97 12.93 -7.12
N SER A 150 -15.50 13.68 -6.14
CA SER A 150 -16.13 13.15 -4.92
C SER A 150 -17.58 13.61 -4.80
N ALA A 151 -18.36 12.97 -3.92
CA ALA A 151 -19.73 13.39 -3.61
C ALA A 151 -19.79 14.90 -3.28
N GLY A 152 -20.71 15.62 -3.94
CA GLY A 152 -20.89 17.07 -3.76
C GLY A 152 -20.00 17.97 -4.63
N LEU A 153 -19.22 17.41 -5.56
CA LEU A 153 -18.37 18.18 -6.48
C LEU A 153 -18.74 17.90 -7.96
N PRO A 154 -19.57 18.75 -8.59
CA PRO A 154 -19.96 18.57 -9.99
C PRO A 154 -18.79 18.78 -10.98
N GLN A 155 -18.78 18.03 -12.09
CA GLN A 155 -17.75 18.15 -13.14
C GLN A 155 -17.59 19.60 -13.61
N ALA A 156 -18.69 20.30 -13.95
CA ALA A 156 -18.62 21.67 -14.44
C ALA A 156 -17.90 22.64 -13.47
N TYR A 157 -18.13 22.49 -12.17
CA TYR A 157 -17.43 23.28 -11.16
C TYR A 157 -15.93 22.93 -11.13
N LEU A 158 -15.62 21.63 -11.17
CA LEU A 158 -14.26 21.13 -11.15
C LEU A 158 -13.47 21.55 -12.39
N ARG A 159 -14.05 21.48 -13.60
CA ARG A 159 -13.43 21.97 -14.84
C ARG A 159 -13.03 23.44 -14.69
N ARG A 160 -13.96 24.30 -14.28
CA ARG A 160 -13.68 25.74 -14.08
C ARG A 160 -12.59 25.98 -13.02
N ALA A 161 -12.60 25.20 -11.94
CA ALA A 161 -11.59 25.29 -10.89
C ALA A 161 -10.19 24.86 -11.39
N VAL A 162 -10.11 23.77 -12.15
CA VAL A 162 -8.88 23.27 -12.77
C VAL A 162 -8.32 24.29 -13.75
N LEU A 163 -9.14 24.83 -14.66
CA LEU A 163 -8.73 25.86 -15.61
C LEU A 163 -8.18 27.11 -14.91
N GLY A 164 -8.91 27.63 -13.93
CA GLY A 164 -8.41 28.75 -13.13
C GLY A 164 -7.17 28.42 -12.29
N GLY A 165 -6.94 27.14 -11.98
CA GLY A 165 -5.72 26.64 -11.36
C GLY A 165 -4.55 26.63 -12.34
N LEU A 166 -4.76 26.10 -13.54
CA LEU A 166 -3.82 26.04 -14.66
C LEU A 166 -3.31 27.44 -15.03
N ASP A 167 -4.21 28.42 -15.11
CA ASP A 167 -3.85 29.80 -15.45
C ASP A 167 -3.01 30.50 -14.37
N ARG A 168 -3.25 30.17 -13.09
CA ARG A 168 -2.56 30.80 -11.94
C ARG A 168 -1.29 30.06 -11.52
N ALA A 169 -1.11 28.82 -11.93
CA ALA A 169 0.03 28.02 -11.52
C ALA A 169 1.33 28.53 -12.15
N ASP A 170 2.42 28.48 -11.38
CA ASP A 170 3.76 28.67 -11.93
C ASP A 170 4.20 27.40 -12.66
N LEU A 171 4.05 27.43 -13.99
CA LEU A 171 4.41 26.35 -14.91
C LEU A 171 5.73 26.63 -15.63
N GLY A 172 6.61 27.47 -15.07
CA GLY A 172 7.96 27.64 -15.59
C GLY A 172 8.73 26.32 -15.53
N ASP A 173 9.50 26.01 -16.58
CA ASP A 173 10.32 24.80 -16.58
C ASP A 173 11.38 24.86 -15.48
N THR A 174 11.38 23.84 -14.63
CA THR A 174 12.41 23.65 -13.60
C THR A 174 13.46 22.65 -14.05
N ILE A 175 13.17 21.83 -15.06
CA ILE A 175 14.11 20.85 -15.60
C ILE A 175 15.05 21.59 -16.56
N PRO A 176 16.39 21.52 -16.38
CA PRO A 176 17.32 22.18 -17.28
C PRO A 176 17.15 21.69 -18.73
N PRO A 177 17.31 22.56 -19.75
CA PRO A 177 17.16 22.17 -21.16
C PRO A 177 18.05 20.99 -21.58
N GLU A 178 19.26 20.90 -21.03
CA GLU A 178 20.19 19.78 -21.25
C GLU A 178 19.60 18.45 -20.77
N ALA A 179 18.98 18.46 -19.59
CA ALA A 179 18.33 17.28 -19.03
C ALA A 179 17.11 16.85 -19.84
N VAL A 180 16.31 17.82 -20.30
CA VAL A 180 15.18 17.57 -21.19
C VAL A 180 15.65 16.99 -22.53
N ALA A 181 16.71 17.54 -23.11
CA ALA A 181 17.29 17.07 -24.36
C ALA A 181 17.82 15.63 -24.25
N ASP A 182 18.27 15.20 -23.07
CA ASP A 182 18.76 13.85 -22.82
C ASP A 182 17.69 12.82 -22.45
N CYS A 183 16.44 13.24 -22.26
CA CYS A 183 15.35 12.34 -21.86
C CYS A 183 14.80 11.55 -23.07
N PRO A 184 14.89 10.20 -23.11
CA PRO A 184 14.48 9.41 -24.28
C PRO A 184 13.02 9.62 -24.69
N GLY A 185 12.11 9.77 -23.73
CA GLY A 185 10.67 9.99 -23.97
C GLY A 185 10.31 11.43 -24.37
N LEU A 186 11.24 12.38 -24.26
CA LEU A 186 11.03 13.80 -24.60
C LEU A 186 11.80 14.23 -25.85
N ARG A 187 12.67 13.36 -26.38
CA ARG A 187 13.33 13.51 -27.68
C ARG A 187 12.35 13.21 -28.82
N GLN A 188 11.39 14.09 -29.09
CA GLN A 188 10.53 13.96 -30.29
C GLN A 188 10.34 15.29 -31.03
N ARG A 189 10.02 15.19 -32.32
CA ARG A 189 9.66 16.33 -33.17
C ARG A 189 8.28 16.85 -32.74
N LEU A 190 8.18 18.14 -32.46
CA LEU A 190 6.89 18.79 -32.24
C LEU A 190 6.07 18.78 -33.55
N PRO A 191 4.72 18.74 -33.48
CA PRO A 191 3.87 18.98 -34.64
C PRO A 191 4.15 20.38 -35.18
N GLY A 192 4.78 20.49 -36.36
CA GLY A 192 5.22 21.76 -36.95
C GLY A 192 6.70 21.86 -37.33
N GLY A 193 7.49 20.78 -37.16
CA GLY A 193 8.84 20.69 -37.72
C GLY A 193 9.97 21.29 -36.87
N GLY A 194 9.67 21.78 -35.67
CA GLY A 194 10.70 22.16 -34.69
C GLY A 194 11.31 20.95 -33.98
N GLN A 195 12.62 20.95 -33.79
CA GLN A 195 13.27 20.11 -32.77
C GLN A 195 13.00 20.77 -31.41
N GLY A 196 12.14 20.16 -30.58
CA GLY A 196 11.84 20.70 -29.27
C GLY A 196 11.08 19.69 -28.42
N ALA A 197 11.33 19.69 -27.12
CA ALA A 197 10.58 18.89 -26.16
C ALA A 197 9.40 19.70 -25.62
N TRP A 198 8.35 19.00 -25.18
CA TRP A 198 7.21 19.63 -24.50
C TRP A 198 7.68 20.30 -23.20
N SER A 199 7.40 21.59 -23.05
CA SER A 199 7.47 22.27 -21.75
C SER A 199 6.39 21.77 -20.82
N LEU A 200 6.55 21.97 -19.51
CA LEU A 200 5.51 21.61 -18.53
C LEU A 200 4.18 22.33 -18.83
N ARG A 201 4.27 23.61 -19.21
CA ARG A 201 3.10 24.44 -19.56
C ARG A 201 2.34 23.84 -20.75
N GLU A 202 3.04 23.54 -21.85
CA GLU A 202 2.41 22.97 -23.04
C GLU A 202 1.77 21.61 -22.74
N ALA A 203 2.47 20.75 -22.00
CA ALA A 203 1.98 19.41 -21.65
C ALA A 203 0.67 19.49 -20.84
N LEU A 204 0.62 20.35 -19.82
CA LEU A 204 -0.59 20.51 -19.01
C LEU A 204 -1.72 21.17 -19.78
N HIS A 205 -1.45 22.24 -20.56
CA HIS A 205 -2.50 22.86 -21.37
C HIS A 205 -3.10 21.88 -22.37
N PHE A 206 -2.28 21.05 -23.02
CA PHE A 206 -2.75 20.03 -23.95
C PHE A 206 -3.55 18.93 -23.27
N LEU A 207 -3.09 18.40 -22.12
CA LEU A 207 -3.83 17.36 -21.42
C LEU A 207 -5.16 17.88 -20.83
N HIS A 208 -5.29 19.17 -20.55
CA HIS A 208 -6.58 19.75 -20.16
C HIS A 208 -7.47 20.13 -21.35
N HIS A 209 -6.88 20.32 -22.54
CA HIS A 209 -7.58 20.68 -23.78
C HIS A 209 -6.97 19.93 -24.98
N PRO A 210 -7.20 18.61 -25.08
CA PRO A 210 -6.66 17.86 -26.19
C PRO A 210 -7.40 18.22 -27.47
N ARG A 211 -6.67 18.30 -28.58
CA ARG A 211 -7.28 18.64 -29.87
C ARG A 211 -8.23 17.52 -30.34
N PRO A 212 -9.27 17.81 -31.13
CA PRO A 212 -10.23 16.81 -31.59
C PRO A 212 -9.61 15.67 -32.42
N ASP A 213 -8.49 15.92 -33.08
CA ASP A 213 -7.72 14.95 -33.87
C ASP A 213 -6.78 14.07 -33.02
N THR A 214 -6.71 14.30 -31.71
CA THR A 214 -5.86 13.52 -30.80
C THR A 214 -6.44 12.11 -30.63
N SER A 215 -5.58 11.09 -30.75
CA SER A 215 -5.98 9.71 -30.47
C SER A 215 -6.38 9.54 -28.99
N LEU A 216 -7.65 9.19 -28.74
CA LEU A 216 -8.14 8.87 -27.40
C LEU A 216 -7.35 7.72 -26.75
N ALA A 217 -7.03 6.69 -27.53
CA ALA A 217 -6.24 5.55 -27.06
C ALA A 217 -4.87 5.99 -26.51
N ALA A 218 -4.20 6.94 -27.19
CA ALA A 218 -2.89 7.46 -26.76
C ALA A 218 -2.96 8.34 -25.48
N LEU A 219 -4.13 8.92 -25.22
CA LEU A 219 -4.40 9.66 -23.98
C LEU A 219 -4.75 8.73 -22.83
N GLU A 220 -5.47 7.63 -23.12
CA GLU A 220 -5.89 6.60 -22.16
C GLU A 220 -4.72 5.72 -21.72
N ASP A 221 -3.89 5.25 -22.64
CA ASP A 221 -2.68 4.46 -22.35
C ASP A 221 -1.49 5.31 -21.85
N ARG A 222 -1.66 6.65 -21.83
CA ARG A 222 -0.66 7.64 -21.41
C ARG A 222 0.66 7.57 -22.19
N SER A 223 0.62 7.10 -23.44
CA SER A 223 1.78 7.07 -24.34
C SER A 223 2.10 8.43 -24.96
N HIS A 224 1.14 9.36 -25.00
CA HIS A 224 1.32 10.68 -25.60
C HIS A 224 2.51 11.46 -24.98
N PRO A 225 3.32 12.21 -25.75
CA PRO A 225 4.49 12.93 -25.23
C PRO A 225 4.22 13.90 -24.06
N ALA A 226 3.03 14.51 -24.03
CA ALA A 226 2.60 15.33 -22.89
C ALA A 226 2.53 14.53 -21.58
N TRP A 227 2.05 13.28 -21.64
CA TRP A 227 2.07 12.37 -20.49
C TRP A 227 3.49 11.96 -20.12
N GLN A 228 4.32 11.65 -21.11
CA GLN A 228 5.74 11.33 -20.90
C GLN A 228 6.48 12.47 -20.18
N ARG A 229 6.16 13.74 -20.49
CA ARG A 229 6.69 14.91 -19.78
C ARG A 229 6.29 14.92 -18.31
N LEU A 230 5.03 14.68 -17.98
CA LEU A 230 4.57 14.63 -16.59
C LEU A 230 5.18 13.46 -15.81
N LYS A 231 5.30 12.29 -16.45
CA LYS A 231 5.95 11.12 -15.85
C LYS A 231 7.42 11.40 -15.53
N ALA A 232 8.15 12.01 -16.47
CA ALA A 232 9.55 12.39 -16.28
C ALA A 232 9.72 13.41 -15.14
N GLU A 233 8.87 14.44 -15.11
CA GLU A 233 8.86 15.43 -14.02
C GLU A 233 8.61 14.77 -12.66
N GLU A 234 7.62 13.89 -12.57
CA GLU A 234 7.27 13.22 -11.32
C GLU A 234 8.40 12.33 -10.79
N LEU A 235 9.00 11.53 -11.68
CA LEU A 235 10.12 10.65 -11.35
C LEU A 235 11.36 11.46 -10.95
N LEU A 236 11.65 12.57 -11.63
CA LEU A 236 12.78 13.44 -11.28
C LEU A 236 12.58 14.10 -9.91
N ALA A 237 11.40 14.64 -9.61
CA ALA A 237 11.09 15.22 -8.31
C ALA A 237 11.30 14.21 -7.17
N GLN A 238 10.91 12.97 -7.41
CA GLN A 238 11.09 11.90 -6.46
C GLN A 238 12.56 11.50 -6.29
N GLN A 239 13.33 11.36 -7.38
CA GLN A 239 14.78 11.09 -7.29
C GLN A 239 15.55 12.23 -6.63
N LEU A 240 15.20 13.49 -6.89
CA LEU A 240 15.79 14.65 -6.21
C LEU A 240 15.53 14.62 -4.70
N SER A 241 14.31 14.30 -4.29
CA SER A 241 13.98 14.18 -2.87
C SER A 241 14.76 13.06 -2.19
N GLN A 242 14.98 11.93 -2.88
CA GLN A 242 15.80 10.80 -2.40
C GLN A 242 17.25 11.20 -2.17
N HIS A 243 17.86 11.81 -3.19
CA HIS A 243 19.25 12.25 -3.09
C HIS A 243 19.43 13.32 -2.02
N LYS A 244 18.47 14.24 -1.84
CA LYS A 244 18.50 15.23 -0.77
C LYS A 244 18.41 14.59 0.61
N ALA A 245 17.50 13.63 0.81
CA ALA A 245 17.39 12.88 2.06
C ALA A 245 18.69 12.11 2.37
N LYS A 246 19.31 11.52 1.34
CA LYS A 246 20.62 10.87 1.46
C LYS A 246 21.73 11.85 1.86
N GLN A 247 21.81 13.01 1.22
CA GLN A 247 22.78 14.07 1.58
C GLN A 247 22.58 14.54 3.02
N GLU A 248 21.33 14.77 3.44
CA GLU A 248 20.99 15.13 4.83
C GLU A 248 21.45 14.05 5.81
N ARG A 249 21.27 12.77 5.47
CA ARG A 249 21.75 11.63 6.27
C ARG A 249 23.27 11.54 6.32
N ASP A 250 23.96 11.82 5.21
CA ASP A 250 25.44 11.78 5.15
C ASP A 250 26.08 12.88 6.04
N LEU A 251 25.32 13.91 6.42
CA LEU A 251 25.72 14.91 7.43
C LEU A 251 25.59 14.39 8.87
N LEU A 252 24.74 13.38 9.11
CA LEU A 252 24.58 12.75 10.41
C LEU A 252 25.76 11.83 10.72
N ARG A 253 25.91 11.46 12.00
CA ARG A 253 26.99 10.60 12.47
C ARG A 253 26.42 9.40 13.21
N ALA A 254 27.04 8.26 13.02
CA ALA A 254 26.72 7.01 13.70
C ALA A 254 28.01 6.34 14.19
N PRO A 255 27.94 5.47 15.22
CA PRO A 255 29.10 4.71 15.65
C PRO A 255 29.60 3.78 14.54
N ALA A 256 30.88 3.84 14.19
CA ALA A 256 31.45 2.94 13.18
C ALA A 256 31.77 1.58 13.82
N LEU A 257 30.98 0.56 13.47
CA LEU A 257 31.07 -0.79 14.04
C LEU A 257 31.76 -1.74 13.05
N ARG A 258 33.02 -2.07 13.31
CA ARG A 258 33.79 -2.98 12.44
C ARG A 258 33.64 -4.42 12.90
N ARG A 259 33.16 -5.26 11.98
CA ARG A 259 33.13 -6.72 12.14
C ARG A 259 34.54 -7.27 12.33
N ARG A 260 34.72 -8.17 13.31
CA ARG A 260 35.99 -8.86 13.55
C ARG A 260 35.99 -10.25 12.90
N PRO A 261 37.15 -10.77 12.43
CA PRO A 261 37.22 -12.09 11.80
C PRO A 261 36.74 -13.25 12.68
N ASP A 262 36.99 -13.20 13.99
CA ASP A 262 36.59 -14.22 14.98
C ASP A 262 35.58 -13.65 16.00
N GLY A 263 34.70 -12.78 15.51
CA GLY A 263 33.78 -12.01 16.33
C GLY A 263 32.62 -12.80 16.93
N LEU A 264 31.79 -12.12 17.71
CA LEU A 264 30.57 -12.71 18.29
C LEU A 264 29.61 -13.23 17.22
N ASP A 265 29.64 -12.64 16.02
CA ASP A 265 28.84 -13.09 14.88
C ASP A 265 29.26 -14.48 14.39
N GLN A 266 30.56 -14.79 14.34
CA GLN A 266 31.05 -16.13 14.00
C GLN A 266 30.76 -17.15 15.09
N GLN A 267 30.88 -16.74 16.35
CA GLN A 267 30.50 -17.60 17.48
C GLN A 267 29.01 -17.92 17.47
N LEU A 268 28.16 -16.95 17.11
CA LEU A 268 26.74 -17.17 16.90
C LEU A 268 26.50 -18.17 15.76
N LEU A 269 27.15 -17.99 14.60
CA LEU A 269 27.04 -18.94 13.48
C LEU A 269 27.39 -20.38 13.88
N ALA A 270 28.37 -20.57 14.75
CA ALA A 270 28.77 -21.89 15.23
C ALA A 270 27.75 -22.55 16.18
N VAL A 271 26.90 -21.77 16.85
CA VAL A 271 25.89 -22.26 17.81
C VAL A 271 24.52 -22.48 17.15
N LEU A 272 24.27 -21.87 15.99
CA LEU A 272 22.99 -22.01 15.30
C LEU A 272 22.73 -23.47 14.87
N PRO A 273 21.49 -23.98 15.02
CA PRO A 273 21.15 -25.34 14.63
C PRO A 273 20.96 -25.52 13.11
N PHE A 274 21.30 -24.50 12.31
CA PHE A 274 21.15 -24.47 10.86
C PHE A 274 22.23 -23.59 10.22
N GLY A 275 22.56 -23.87 8.96
CA GLY A 275 23.43 -23.00 8.16
C GLY A 275 22.65 -21.84 7.52
N LEU A 276 23.35 -20.76 7.18
CA LEU A 276 22.77 -19.66 6.41
C LEU A 276 22.58 -20.03 4.94
N THR A 277 21.58 -19.43 4.30
CA THR A 277 21.44 -19.43 2.84
C THR A 277 22.43 -18.44 2.20
N GLY A 278 22.64 -18.54 0.89
CA GLY A 278 23.51 -17.61 0.16
C GLY A 278 22.98 -16.18 0.21
N ALA A 279 21.65 -16.04 0.10
CA ALA A 279 20.98 -14.76 0.25
C ALA A 279 21.15 -14.15 1.66
N GLN A 280 21.04 -14.96 2.72
CA GLN A 280 21.25 -14.50 4.10
C GLN A 280 22.69 -14.04 4.32
N ALA A 281 23.68 -14.81 3.86
CA ALA A 281 25.10 -14.47 3.99
C ALA A 281 25.43 -13.14 3.29
N ARG A 282 24.98 -12.98 2.03
CA ARG A 282 25.13 -11.74 1.25
C ARG A 282 24.55 -10.53 1.99
N VAL A 283 23.34 -10.66 2.53
CA VAL A 283 22.67 -9.56 3.24
C VAL A 283 23.36 -9.23 4.57
N VAL A 284 23.90 -10.23 5.28
CA VAL A 284 24.71 -10.00 6.49
C VAL A 284 25.95 -9.18 6.16
N ASP A 285 26.63 -9.48 5.05
CA ASP A 285 27.80 -8.73 4.61
C ASP A 285 27.45 -7.29 4.17
N GLU A 286 26.32 -7.09 3.48
CA GLU A 286 25.80 -5.76 3.14
C GLU A 286 25.55 -4.91 4.40
N ILE A 287 24.89 -5.49 5.42
CA ILE A 287 24.62 -4.80 6.69
C ILE A 287 25.94 -4.52 7.43
N ALA A 288 26.85 -5.48 7.51
CA ALA A 288 28.14 -5.30 8.17
C ALA A 288 28.98 -4.19 7.51
N ALA A 289 28.98 -4.10 6.18
CA ALA A 289 29.65 -3.04 5.44
C ALA A 289 29.07 -1.65 5.76
N ASP A 290 27.74 -1.55 5.91
CA ASP A 290 27.08 -0.30 6.27
C ASP A 290 27.33 0.10 7.73
N LEU A 291 27.28 -0.86 8.67
CA LEU A 291 27.57 -0.66 10.09
C LEU A 291 29.01 -0.17 10.31
N ALA A 292 29.95 -0.53 9.43
CA ALA A 292 31.34 -0.09 9.52
C ALA A 292 31.56 1.38 9.17
N ARG A 293 30.54 2.07 8.59
CA ARG A 293 30.64 3.49 8.18
C ARG A 293 30.27 4.43 9.33
N PRO A 294 30.83 5.65 9.38
CA PRO A 294 30.50 6.65 10.40
C PRO A 294 29.18 7.39 10.13
N VAL A 295 28.32 6.87 9.25
CA VAL A 295 27.06 7.47 8.80
C VAL A 295 25.92 6.52 9.17
N PRO A 296 24.75 7.02 9.64
CA PRO A 296 23.63 6.15 9.99
C PRO A 296 23.23 5.23 8.85
N MET A 297 23.10 3.95 9.15
CA MET A 297 22.55 2.97 8.21
C MET A 297 21.03 3.03 8.35
N HIS A 298 20.32 3.34 7.27
CA HIS A 298 18.86 3.22 7.20
C HIS A 298 18.55 2.15 6.16
N ARG A 299 18.22 0.94 6.61
CA ARG A 299 18.08 -0.21 5.71
C ARG A 299 16.78 -0.97 5.93
N LEU A 300 16.09 -1.29 4.84
CA LEU A 300 14.95 -2.20 4.80
C LEU A 300 15.42 -3.60 4.42
N LEU A 301 15.36 -4.51 5.38
CA LEU A 301 15.52 -5.95 5.19
C LEU A 301 14.18 -6.58 4.84
N GLN A 302 14.04 -7.00 3.59
CA GLN A 302 12.84 -7.68 3.11
C GLN A 302 13.13 -9.12 2.72
N GLY A 303 12.11 -9.96 2.86
CA GLY A 303 12.15 -11.36 2.47
C GLY A 303 10.87 -12.02 2.90
N ASP A 304 10.56 -13.17 2.29
CA ASP A 304 9.32 -13.88 2.56
C ASP A 304 9.17 -14.27 4.05
N VAL A 305 7.96 -14.58 4.50
CA VAL A 305 7.69 -15.13 5.84
C VAL A 305 8.52 -16.40 6.01
N GLY A 306 9.40 -16.42 7.01
CA GLY A 306 10.28 -17.56 7.29
C GLY A 306 11.62 -17.56 6.54
N SER A 307 11.93 -16.53 5.76
CA SER A 307 13.24 -16.35 5.08
C SER A 307 14.44 -16.15 6.03
N GLY A 308 14.24 -16.09 7.35
CA GLY A 308 15.33 -15.93 8.32
C GLY A 308 15.75 -14.48 8.61
N LYS A 309 14.88 -13.49 8.42
CA LYS A 309 15.17 -12.08 8.77
C LYS A 309 15.69 -11.90 10.21
N THR A 310 15.13 -12.65 11.18
CA THR A 310 15.56 -12.59 12.58
C THR A 310 17.02 -13.00 12.79
N VAL A 311 17.54 -14.01 12.06
CA VAL A 311 18.95 -14.41 12.22
C VAL A 311 19.90 -13.36 11.66
N VAL A 312 19.52 -12.72 10.53
CA VAL A 312 20.28 -11.59 9.97
C VAL A 312 20.34 -10.42 10.96
N ALA A 313 19.21 -10.08 11.61
CA ALA A 313 19.17 -9.04 12.64
C ALA A 313 20.00 -9.39 13.87
N ALA A 314 20.00 -10.66 14.30
CA ALA A 314 20.82 -11.14 15.41
C ALA A 314 22.33 -11.01 15.12
N LEU A 315 22.76 -11.38 13.90
CA LEU A 315 24.16 -11.24 13.47
C LEU A 315 24.58 -9.76 13.41
N ALA A 316 23.71 -8.87 12.90
CA ALA A 316 23.97 -7.43 12.95
C ALA A 316 24.11 -6.92 14.39
N ALA A 317 23.26 -7.39 15.32
CA ALA A 317 23.35 -7.03 16.73
C ALA A 317 24.66 -7.51 17.38
N THR A 318 25.15 -8.70 17.04
CA THR A 318 26.43 -9.20 17.58
C THR A 318 27.62 -8.32 17.23
N VAL A 319 27.64 -7.71 16.03
CA VAL A 319 28.70 -6.76 15.63
C VAL A 319 28.68 -5.50 16.51
N ALA A 320 27.50 -4.97 16.81
CA ALA A 320 27.35 -3.81 17.70
C ALA A 320 27.71 -4.15 19.16
N ILE A 321 27.26 -5.31 19.65
CA ILE A 321 27.50 -5.77 21.02
C ILE A 321 28.98 -6.03 21.26
N GLU A 322 29.67 -6.64 20.31
CA GLU A 322 31.12 -6.88 20.40
C GLU A 322 31.92 -5.58 20.46
N ALA A 323 31.45 -4.53 19.78
CA ALA A 323 32.02 -3.19 19.85
C ALA A 323 31.68 -2.45 21.18
N GLY A 324 30.95 -3.09 22.09
CA GLY A 324 30.58 -2.55 23.39
C GLY A 324 29.31 -1.70 23.38
N TRP A 325 28.50 -1.76 22.32
CA TRP A 325 27.27 -0.99 22.17
C TRP A 325 26.01 -1.82 22.46
N GLN A 326 24.93 -1.13 22.82
CA GLN A 326 23.62 -1.73 23.00
C GLN A 326 22.81 -1.74 21.70
N CYS A 327 21.91 -2.71 21.62
CA CYS A 327 20.94 -2.86 20.55
C CYS A 327 19.51 -2.84 21.08
N ALA A 328 18.56 -2.49 20.22
CA ALA A 328 17.13 -2.59 20.49
C ALA A 328 16.42 -3.36 19.36
N LEU A 329 15.46 -4.22 19.69
CA LEU A 329 14.53 -4.84 18.75
C LEU A 329 13.10 -4.52 19.20
N MET A 330 12.36 -3.84 18.32
CA MET A 330 10.98 -3.47 18.55
C MET A 330 10.04 -4.26 17.63
N ALA A 331 8.98 -4.83 18.21
CA ALA A 331 7.92 -5.55 17.49
C ALA A 331 6.52 -5.00 17.85
N PRO A 332 5.53 -5.03 16.93
CA PRO A 332 4.28 -4.28 17.07
C PRO A 332 3.36 -4.83 18.15
N THR A 333 3.48 -6.12 18.47
CA THR A 333 2.65 -6.80 19.46
C THR A 333 3.53 -7.49 20.49
N GLU A 334 3.02 -7.64 21.72
CA GLU A 334 3.73 -8.35 22.78
C GLU A 334 4.00 -9.81 22.40
N ILE A 335 3.08 -10.44 21.67
CA ILE A 335 3.21 -11.80 21.19
C ILE A 335 4.44 -11.92 20.27
N LEU A 336 4.56 -11.05 19.24
CA LEU A 336 5.71 -11.10 18.33
C LEU A 336 7.02 -10.76 19.04
N ALA A 337 7.00 -9.78 19.95
CA ALA A 337 8.16 -9.45 20.77
C ALA A 337 8.61 -10.67 21.59
N GLU A 338 7.68 -11.42 22.20
CA GLU A 338 7.97 -12.58 23.05
C GLU A 338 8.60 -13.71 22.23
N GLN A 339 8.15 -13.90 20.98
CA GLN A 339 8.76 -14.85 20.06
C GLN A 339 10.22 -14.49 19.75
N HIS A 340 10.49 -13.23 19.41
CA HIS A 340 11.86 -12.77 19.16
C HIS A 340 12.71 -12.92 20.40
N PHE A 341 12.19 -12.52 21.57
CA PHE A 341 12.90 -12.65 22.84
C PHE A 341 13.27 -14.10 23.14
N SER A 342 12.33 -15.04 23.03
CA SER A 342 12.59 -16.47 23.28
C SER A 342 13.66 -17.04 22.35
N LYS A 343 13.61 -16.72 21.05
CA LYS A 343 14.63 -17.17 20.07
C LYS A 343 15.99 -16.54 20.34
N LEU A 344 16.03 -15.22 20.54
CA LEU A 344 17.26 -14.46 20.72
C LEU A 344 17.95 -14.80 22.05
N VAL A 345 17.22 -15.02 23.13
CA VAL A 345 17.79 -15.50 24.40
C VAL A 345 18.44 -16.87 24.18
N GLY A 346 17.75 -17.80 23.51
CA GLY A 346 18.31 -19.13 23.22
C GLY A 346 19.60 -19.10 22.41
N TRP A 347 19.77 -18.10 21.53
CA TRP A 347 20.96 -17.96 20.69
C TRP A 347 22.08 -17.12 21.32
N LEU A 348 21.73 -16.00 21.96
CA LEU A 348 22.68 -14.99 22.39
C LEU A 348 23.09 -15.13 23.86
N GLU A 349 22.21 -15.54 24.76
CA GLU A 349 22.54 -15.61 26.19
C GLU A 349 23.76 -16.49 26.49
N PRO A 350 23.98 -17.65 25.83
CA PRO A 350 25.21 -18.45 26.00
C PRO A 350 26.50 -17.69 25.66
N LEU A 351 26.42 -16.72 24.74
CA LEU A 351 27.56 -15.91 24.29
C LEU A 351 27.72 -14.63 25.14
N LEU A 352 26.61 -14.07 25.64
CA LEU A 352 26.59 -12.82 26.38
C LEU A 352 26.91 -12.99 27.87
N ALA A 353 26.50 -14.10 28.49
CA ALA A 353 26.70 -14.32 29.92
C ALA A 353 28.18 -14.26 30.35
N PRO A 354 29.16 -14.84 29.60
CA PRO A 354 30.58 -14.69 29.92
C PRO A 354 31.10 -13.25 29.87
N LEU A 355 30.41 -12.35 29.14
CA LEU A 355 30.73 -10.93 29.01
C LEU A 355 30.05 -10.07 30.08
N GLY A 356 29.28 -10.68 31.01
CA GLY A 356 28.43 -9.95 31.95
C GLY A 356 27.31 -9.17 31.25
N LYS A 357 26.88 -9.64 30.08
CA LYS A 357 25.83 -9.04 29.26
C LYS A 357 24.62 -9.97 29.20
N SER A 358 23.47 -9.41 28.81
CA SER A 358 22.22 -10.18 28.68
C SER A 358 21.26 -9.58 27.66
N VAL A 359 20.23 -10.36 27.31
CA VAL A 359 19.05 -9.86 26.60
C VAL A 359 17.98 -9.41 27.61
N ALA A 360 17.49 -8.18 27.49
CA ALA A 360 16.43 -7.62 28.33
C ALA A 360 15.06 -7.65 27.63
N TRP A 361 14.02 -7.93 28.42
CA TRP A 361 12.63 -7.90 27.98
C TRP A 361 11.94 -6.62 28.45
N LEU A 362 11.29 -5.88 27.54
CA LEU A 362 10.60 -4.64 27.89
C LEU A 362 9.25 -4.47 27.18
N THR A 363 8.14 -4.62 27.92
CA THR A 363 6.77 -4.44 27.40
C THR A 363 5.91 -3.56 28.33
N GLY A 364 4.73 -3.18 27.84
CA GLY A 364 3.77 -2.39 28.61
C GLY A 364 3.08 -3.18 29.73
N SER A 365 3.01 -4.51 29.59
CA SER A 365 2.35 -5.42 30.54
C SER A 365 3.17 -5.82 31.77
N GLN A 366 4.45 -5.45 31.86
CA GLN A 366 5.33 -5.84 32.98
C GLN A 366 4.94 -5.20 34.31
N LYS A 367 5.13 -5.95 35.40
CA LYS A 367 4.96 -5.42 36.76
C LYS A 367 6.02 -4.35 37.04
N LYS A 368 5.67 -3.35 37.86
CA LYS A 368 6.55 -2.22 38.19
C LYS A 368 7.95 -2.65 38.65
N LYS A 369 8.06 -3.66 39.52
CA LYS A 369 9.34 -4.17 40.04
C LYS A 369 10.23 -4.75 38.93
N GLU A 370 9.66 -5.58 38.06
CA GLU A 370 10.37 -6.20 36.93
C GLU A 370 10.82 -5.13 35.93
N ARG A 371 9.92 -4.19 35.60
CA ARG A 371 10.23 -3.06 34.73
C ARG A 371 11.37 -2.21 35.27
N SER A 372 11.33 -1.85 36.56
CA SER A 372 12.40 -1.07 37.19
C SER A 372 13.75 -1.79 37.17
N ALA A 373 13.77 -3.11 37.38
CA ALA A 373 14.99 -3.91 37.27
C ALA A 373 15.55 -3.89 35.83
N MET A 374 14.68 -4.07 34.82
CA MET A 374 15.11 -4.02 33.42
C MET A 374 15.61 -2.63 33.01
N LEU A 375 14.94 -1.55 33.42
CA LEU A 375 15.39 -0.18 33.18
C LEU A 375 16.78 0.08 33.77
N ALA A 376 17.06 -0.42 34.97
CA ALA A 376 18.39 -0.30 35.58
C ALA A 376 19.47 -1.03 34.78
N ARG A 377 19.18 -2.24 34.26
CA ARG A 377 20.10 -3.01 33.40
C ARG A 377 20.34 -2.35 32.05
N ILE A 378 19.32 -1.66 31.50
CA ILE A 378 19.45 -0.90 30.26
C ILE A 378 20.33 0.32 30.48
N ALA A 379 20.09 1.08 31.56
CA ALA A 379 20.88 2.26 31.90
C ALA A 379 22.33 1.94 32.27
N SER A 380 22.59 0.78 32.89
CA SER A 380 23.95 0.35 33.24
C SER A 380 24.74 -0.23 32.06
N GLY A 381 24.08 -0.55 30.95
CA GLY A 381 24.68 -1.23 29.80
C GLY A 381 24.79 -2.76 29.94
N GLU A 382 24.30 -3.35 31.03
CA GLU A 382 24.27 -4.82 31.22
C GLU A 382 23.34 -5.50 30.19
N ALA A 383 22.26 -4.82 29.80
CA ALA A 383 21.41 -5.25 28.70
C ALA A 383 22.07 -4.91 27.36
N ALA A 384 22.69 -5.89 26.72
CA ALA A 384 23.32 -5.73 25.40
C ALA A 384 22.29 -5.67 24.27
N LEU A 385 21.15 -6.36 24.42
CA LEU A 385 20.02 -6.30 23.49
C LEU A 385 18.72 -6.12 24.28
N VAL A 386 17.91 -5.14 23.89
CA VAL A 386 16.58 -4.92 24.47
C VAL A 386 15.53 -5.34 23.46
N VAL A 387 14.69 -6.32 23.81
CA VAL A 387 13.58 -6.78 22.98
C VAL A 387 12.26 -6.34 23.61
N GLY A 388 11.39 -5.73 22.81
CA GLY A 388 10.14 -5.21 23.35
C GLY A 388 9.15 -4.67 22.33
N THR A 389 8.11 -4.02 22.86
CA THR A 389 7.12 -3.29 22.05
C THR A 389 7.44 -1.79 22.01
N HIS A 390 6.47 -0.94 21.68
CA HIS A 390 6.58 0.52 21.82
C HIS A 390 7.02 0.99 23.22
N ALA A 391 7.04 0.12 24.23
CA ALA A 391 7.61 0.41 25.53
C ALA A 391 9.12 0.78 25.48
N VAL A 392 9.86 0.30 24.47
CA VAL A 392 11.31 0.52 24.31
C VAL A 392 11.64 1.99 24.01
N ILE A 393 10.72 2.70 23.35
CA ILE A 393 10.95 4.09 22.91
C ILE A 393 10.46 5.14 23.92
N GLN A 394 9.86 4.72 25.03
CA GLN A 394 9.36 5.64 26.04
C GLN A 394 10.50 6.43 26.70
N ASP A 395 10.22 7.66 27.16
CA ASP A 395 11.22 8.60 27.69
C ASP A 395 12.02 8.02 28.87
N GLN A 396 11.36 7.23 29.72
CA GLN A 396 11.98 6.56 30.86
C GLN A 396 13.04 5.50 30.51
N VAL A 397 13.13 5.08 29.24
CA VAL A 397 14.15 4.14 28.77
C VAL A 397 15.39 4.93 28.37
N GLN A 398 16.44 4.84 29.18
CA GLN A 398 17.73 5.47 28.95
C GLN A 398 18.77 4.40 28.63
N PHE A 399 19.28 4.40 27.41
CA PHE A 399 20.38 3.54 27.01
C PHE A 399 21.70 4.19 27.44
N GLN A 400 22.69 3.37 27.81
CA GLN A 400 24.06 3.83 27.98
C GLN A 400 24.66 4.27 26.63
N ASN A 401 24.49 3.43 25.60
CA ASN A 401 25.03 3.68 24.26
C ASN A 401 24.33 2.80 23.20
N LEU A 402 23.26 3.30 22.59
CA LEU A 402 22.52 2.58 21.55
C LEU A 402 23.18 2.75 20.17
N ALA A 403 23.58 1.66 19.52
CA ALA A 403 24.16 1.71 18.17
C ALA A 403 23.24 1.15 17.08
N LEU A 404 22.38 0.18 17.39
CA LEU A 404 21.51 -0.45 16.40
C LEU A 404 20.09 -0.58 16.94
N ALA A 405 19.12 -0.09 16.18
CA ALA A 405 17.70 -0.33 16.43
C ALA A 405 17.08 -1.11 15.27
N VAL A 406 16.49 -2.25 15.61
CA VAL A 406 15.79 -3.16 14.71
C VAL A 406 14.29 -2.96 14.89
N ILE A 407 13.55 -2.78 13.80
CA ILE A 407 12.08 -2.61 13.83
C ILE A 407 11.47 -3.70 12.96
N ASP A 408 10.74 -4.64 13.57
CA ASP A 408 10.02 -5.68 12.84
C ASP A 408 8.61 -5.24 12.46
N GLU A 409 8.12 -5.67 11.30
CA GLU A 409 6.83 -5.25 10.72
C GLU A 409 6.64 -3.72 10.74
N GLN A 410 7.64 -3.01 10.20
CA GLN A 410 7.77 -1.55 10.32
C GLN A 410 6.51 -0.75 9.90
N HIS A 411 5.72 -1.28 8.96
CA HIS A 411 4.49 -0.66 8.48
C HIS A 411 3.40 -0.50 9.56
N ARG A 412 3.51 -1.19 10.70
CA ARG A 412 2.62 -1.04 11.87
C ARG A 412 3.03 0.09 12.81
N PHE A 413 4.21 0.68 12.62
CA PHE A 413 4.75 1.75 13.47
C PHE A 413 4.58 3.12 12.81
N GLY A 414 4.17 4.09 13.62
CA GLY A 414 4.06 5.47 13.18
C GLY A 414 5.42 6.15 13.00
N VAL A 415 5.44 7.23 12.23
CA VAL A 415 6.61 8.08 12.00
C VAL A 415 7.26 8.54 13.32
N ALA A 416 6.46 9.01 14.28
CA ALA A 416 6.94 9.50 15.57
C ALA A 416 7.71 8.45 16.38
N GLN A 417 7.36 7.17 16.22
CA GLN A 417 8.01 6.07 16.95
C GLN A 417 9.40 5.78 16.41
N ARG A 418 9.63 5.99 15.10
CA ARG A 418 10.94 5.85 14.45
C ARG A 418 11.86 7.00 14.85
N LEU A 419 11.35 8.23 14.85
CA LEU A 419 12.06 9.41 15.33
C LEU A 419 12.49 9.27 16.80
N ALA A 420 11.63 8.74 17.66
CA ALA A 420 11.95 8.56 19.08
C ALA A 420 13.18 7.67 19.33
N LEU A 421 13.46 6.67 18.47
CA LEU A 421 14.68 5.86 18.56
C LEU A 421 15.93 6.66 18.15
N ARG A 422 15.81 7.48 17.10
CA ARG A 422 16.90 8.34 16.63
C ARG A 422 17.29 9.36 17.69
N GLU A 423 16.31 9.89 18.41
CA GLU A 423 16.53 10.89 19.46
C GLU A 423 17.23 10.33 20.70
N LYS A 424 17.27 9.00 20.92
CA LYS A 424 17.92 8.40 22.11
C LYS A 424 19.42 8.67 22.21
N MET A 425 20.10 9.00 21.10
CA MET A 425 21.54 9.29 21.06
C MET A 425 21.85 10.75 20.71
N ARG A 426 20.81 11.61 20.65
CA ARG A 426 20.95 13.00 20.20
C ARG A 426 21.94 13.80 21.05
N ASP A 427 21.95 13.58 22.36
CA ASP A 427 22.88 14.26 23.29
C ASP A 427 24.35 13.92 23.02
N ALA A 428 24.62 12.74 22.44
CA ALA A 428 25.95 12.32 22.02
C ALA A 428 26.34 12.80 20.61
N GLY A 429 25.46 13.52 19.92
CA GLY A 429 25.65 13.93 18.52
C GLY A 429 25.71 12.77 17.54
N LEU A 430 25.18 11.60 17.93
CA LEU A 430 25.14 10.38 17.13
C LEU A 430 23.69 9.95 16.91
N GLU A 431 23.43 9.22 15.84
CA GLU A 431 22.20 8.46 15.62
C GLU A 431 22.52 6.96 15.59
N PRO A 432 21.62 6.10 16.11
CA PRO A 432 21.74 4.67 15.94
C PRO A 432 21.49 4.28 14.48
N HIS A 433 22.14 3.20 14.04
CA HIS A 433 21.77 2.51 12.81
C HIS A 433 20.35 1.95 12.93
N LEU A 434 19.56 2.06 11.87
CA LEU A 434 18.19 1.59 11.76
C LEU A 434 18.08 0.44 10.76
N LEU A 435 17.66 -0.73 11.26
CA LEU A 435 17.35 -1.91 10.45
C LEU A 435 15.86 -2.21 10.53
N MET A 436 15.11 -1.92 9.48
CA MET A 436 13.69 -2.24 9.38
C MET A 436 13.49 -3.59 8.72
N MET A 437 12.52 -4.38 9.20
CA MET A 437 12.16 -5.67 8.61
C MET A 437 10.71 -5.64 8.10
N SER A 438 10.49 -6.29 6.95
CA SER A 438 9.15 -6.52 6.40
C SER A 438 8.99 -7.97 5.97
N ALA A 439 7.86 -8.57 6.33
CA ALA A 439 7.49 -9.91 5.88
C ALA A 439 6.87 -9.94 4.49
N THR A 440 6.25 -8.85 4.04
CA THR A 440 5.77 -8.68 2.67
C THR A 440 6.90 -8.11 1.83
N PRO A 441 7.43 -8.88 0.85
CA PRO A 441 8.43 -8.35 -0.06
C PRO A 441 7.79 -7.24 -0.89
N ILE A 442 8.44 -6.08 -0.96
CA ILE A 442 8.00 -4.98 -1.82
C ILE A 442 8.91 -5.02 -3.06
N PRO A 443 8.35 -4.93 -4.28
CA PRO A 443 9.18 -4.83 -5.47
C PRO A 443 10.25 -3.76 -5.28
N ARG A 444 11.52 -4.11 -5.54
CA ARG A 444 12.67 -3.25 -5.21
C ARG A 444 12.52 -1.83 -5.77
N THR A 445 11.98 -1.72 -6.98
CA THR A 445 11.70 -0.43 -7.64
C THR A 445 10.71 0.43 -6.85
N LEU A 446 9.64 -0.18 -6.32
CA LEU A 446 8.70 0.50 -5.41
C LEU A 446 9.35 0.82 -4.07
N ALA A 447 10.06 -0.13 -3.46
CA ALA A 447 10.71 0.10 -2.17
C ALA A 447 11.67 1.29 -2.24
N MET A 448 12.53 1.32 -3.27
CA MET A 448 13.42 2.46 -3.56
C MET A 448 12.66 3.74 -3.86
N SER A 449 11.41 3.65 -4.31
CA SER A 449 10.63 4.81 -4.70
C SER A 449 9.89 5.49 -3.55
N TYR A 450 9.38 4.69 -2.63
CA TYR A 450 8.57 5.13 -1.48
C TYR A 450 9.40 5.33 -0.22
N TYR A 451 10.36 4.45 0.02
CA TYR A 451 11.29 4.54 1.13
C TYR A 451 12.56 5.24 0.66
N ALA A 452 12.37 6.48 0.24
CA ALA A 452 13.36 7.32 -0.40
C ALA A 452 14.69 7.44 0.37
N ASP A 453 14.64 7.26 1.68
CA ASP A 453 15.77 7.32 2.60
C ASP A 453 16.34 5.93 2.97
N LEU A 454 15.78 4.82 2.48
CA LEU A 454 16.19 3.46 2.88
C LEU A 454 16.95 2.73 1.78
N ASP A 455 18.11 2.19 2.13
CA ASP A 455 18.77 1.15 1.34
C ASP A 455 17.99 -0.18 1.49
N VAL A 456 17.91 -1.00 0.45
CA VAL A 456 17.07 -2.23 0.47
C VAL A 456 17.93 -3.48 0.30
N SER A 457 17.83 -4.40 1.26
CA SER A 457 18.41 -5.75 1.19
C SER A 457 17.31 -6.78 1.04
N THR A 458 17.52 -7.76 0.17
CA THR A 458 16.49 -8.76 -0.18
C THR A 458 17.00 -10.17 0.08
N ILE A 459 16.26 -10.94 0.89
CA ILE A 459 16.44 -12.39 1.05
C ILE A 459 15.48 -13.08 0.08
N ASP A 460 16.03 -13.51 -1.06
CA ASP A 460 15.35 -14.17 -2.18
C ASP A 460 15.41 -15.71 -2.12
N GLU A 461 16.05 -16.27 -1.09
CA GLU A 461 16.15 -17.71 -0.85
C GLU A 461 15.39 -18.13 0.42
N LEU A 462 14.68 -19.25 0.36
CA LEU A 462 14.08 -19.88 1.53
C LEU A 462 15.06 -20.89 2.17
N PRO A 463 15.07 -21.04 3.51
CA PRO A 463 15.90 -22.05 4.16
C PRO A 463 15.59 -23.47 3.68
N PRO A 464 16.60 -24.36 3.63
CA PRO A 464 16.42 -25.76 3.25
C PRO A 464 15.48 -26.49 4.23
N GLY A 465 14.69 -27.44 3.72
CA GLY A 465 13.74 -28.23 4.51
C GLY A 465 12.30 -27.72 4.54
N ARG A 466 12.01 -26.59 3.87
CA ARG A 466 10.63 -26.09 3.72
C ARG A 466 9.92 -26.76 2.56
N SER A 467 8.81 -27.45 2.84
CA SER A 467 7.94 -27.99 1.80
C SER A 467 7.04 -26.88 1.22
N PRO A 468 6.87 -26.78 -0.11
CA PRO A 468 5.95 -25.82 -0.72
C PRO A 468 4.52 -26.08 -0.25
N ILE A 469 3.79 -24.99 0.03
CA ILE A 469 2.42 -25.07 0.54
C ILE A 469 1.46 -25.22 -0.64
N VAL A 470 0.75 -26.35 -0.68
CA VAL A 470 -0.26 -26.58 -1.72
C VAL A 470 -1.47 -25.70 -1.44
N THR A 471 -1.72 -24.72 -2.31
CA THR A 471 -2.83 -23.78 -2.16
C THR A 471 -3.98 -24.16 -3.09
N LYS A 472 -5.21 -24.25 -2.56
CA LYS A 472 -6.41 -24.56 -3.35
C LYS A 472 -7.57 -23.63 -3.00
N THR A 473 -8.26 -23.15 -4.03
CA THR A 473 -9.53 -22.41 -3.89
C THR A 473 -10.69 -23.38 -3.88
N VAL A 474 -11.59 -23.24 -2.91
CA VAL A 474 -12.74 -24.12 -2.70
C VAL A 474 -14.00 -23.27 -2.52
N SER A 475 -15.09 -23.62 -3.19
CA SER A 475 -16.38 -22.97 -2.99
C SER A 475 -16.91 -23.30 -1.60
N ASP A 476 -17.51 -22.32 -0.92
CA ASP A 476 -18.12 -22.48 0.40
C ASP A 476 -19.19 -23.58 0.45
N SER A 477 -19.85 -23.87 -0.69
CA SER A 477 -20.76 -25.02 -0.83
C SER A 477 -20.13 -26.39 -0.54
N ARG A 478 -18.80 -26.51 -0.49
CA ARG A 478 -18.05 -27.73 -0.17
C ARG A 478 -17.42 -27.69 1.22
N ARG A 479 -17.92 -26.83 2.11
CA ARG A 479 -17.41 -26.64 3.48
C ARG A 479 -17.41 -27.94 4.30
N ASP A 480 -18.44 -28.78 4.17
CA ASP A 480 -18.51 -30.08 4.85
C ASP A 480 -17.38 -31.05 4.45
N GLU A 481 -16.97 -31.03 3.17
CA GLU A 481 -15.82 -31.83 2.71
C GLU A 481 -14.51 -31.34 3.35
N VAL A 482 -14.37 -30.02 3.52
CA VAL A 482 -13.20 -29.42 4.18
C VAL A 482 -13.18 -29.80 5.66
N ILE A 483 -14.31 -29.73 6.37
CA ILE A 483 -14.42 -30.14 7.77
C ILE A 483 -14.07 -31.63 7.93
N SER A 484 -14.57 -32.49 7.05
CA SER A 484 -14.24 -33.92 7.04
C SER A 484 -12.74 -34.17 6.87
N ARG A 485 -12.08 -33.39 6.01
CA ARG A 485 -10.63 -33.45 5.80
C ARG A 485 -9.83 -32.94 7.00
N ILE A 486 -10.32 -31.90 7.70
CA ILE A 486 -9.74 -31.42 8.95
C ILE A 486 -9.80 -32.53 10.00
N ARG A 487 -10.94 -33.19 10.17
CA ARG A 487 -11.12 -34.30 11.12
C ARG A 487 -10.06 -35.38 10.90
N ALA A 488 -9.80 -35.75 9.64
CA ALA A 488 -8.77 -36.72 9.30
C ALA A 488 -7.33 -36.25 9.57
N GLN A 489 -7.02 -34.98 9.33
CA GLN A 489 -5.69 -34.41 9.64
C GLN A 489 -5.43 -34.35 11.15
N VAL A 490 -6.43 -33.92 11.91
CA VAL A 490 -6.30 -33.79 13.36
C VAL A 490 -6.22 -35.15 14.04
N ALA A 491 -6.94 -36.16 13.53
CA ALA A 491 -6.79 -37.54 13.99
C ALA A 491 -5.36 -38.11 13.78
N GLN A 492 -4.56 -37.53 12.88
CA GLN A 492 -3.15 -37.86 12.69
C GLN A 492 -2.22 -37.04 13.60
N GLY A 493 -2.77 -36.33 14.59
CA GLY A 493 -2.01 -35.48 15.52
C GLY A 493 -1.54 -34.15 14.93
N ARG A 494 -2.06 -33.76 13.76
CA ARG A 494 -1.71 -32.48 13.10
C ARG A 494 -2.61 -31.36 13.60
N GLN A 495 -2.12 -30.13 13.46
CA GLN A 495 -2.88 -28.95 13.87
C GLN A 495 -3.35 -28.10 12.69
N VAL A 496 -4.48 -27.43 12.86
CA VAL A 496 -5.17 -26.68 11.82
C VAL A 496 -5.51 -25.26 12.29
N TYR A 497 -5.27 -24.29 11.42
CA TYR A 497 -5.79 -22.93 11.56
C TYR A 497 -7.06 -22.76 10.73
N TRP A 498 -8.10 -22.16 11.32
CA TRP A 498 -9.30 -21.71 10.61
C TRP A 498 -9.46 -20.20 10.81
N VAL A 499 -9.37 -19.42 9.75
CA VAL A 499 -9.37 -17.95 9.79
C VAL A 499 -10.68 -17.41 9.25
N CYS A 500 -11.42 -16.69 10.08
CA CYS A 500 -12.63 -15.97 9.72
C CYS A 500 -12.29 -14.49 9.39
N PRO A 501 -12.91 -13.88 8.37
CA PRO A 501 -12.70 -12.47 8.03
C PRO A 501 -13.23 -11.54 9.13
N LEU A 502 -12.68 -10.32 9.18
CA LEU A 502 -13.31 -9.19 9.86
C LEU A 502 -14.00 -8.31 8.82
N ILE A 503 -15.21 -7.82 9.12
CA ILE A 503 -15.94 -6.83 8.33
C ILE A 503 -15.72 -5.47 9.01
N GLU A 504 -15.06 -4.54 8.30
CA GLU A 504 -14.70 -3.20 8.80
C GLU A 504 -15.91 -2.40 9.33
N GLU A 505 -17.12 -2.74 8.91
CA GLU A 505 -18.36 -2.04 9.25
C GLU A 505 -19.09 -2.65 10.48
N SER A 506 -18.75 -3.87 10.92
CA SER A 506 -19.45 -4.52 12.05
C SER A 506 -18.65 -5.61 12.77
N GLU A 507 -17.81 -5.19 13.72
CA GLU A 507 -17.05 -6.10 14.60
C GLU A 507 -17.94 -7.03 15.45
N ALA A 508 -19.22 -6.68 15.65
CA ALA A 508 -20.17 -7.52 16.39
C ALA A 508 -20.63 -8.74 15.58
N LEU A 509 -20.84 -8.58 14.28
CA LEU A 509 -21.17 -9.69 13.37
C LEU A 509 -19.99 -10.65 13.23
N ASP A 510 -18.76 -10.14 13.21
CA ASP A 510 -17.55 -10.95 13.09
C ASP A 510 -17.33 -11.88 14.28
N LEU A 511 -17.58 -11.40 15.50
CA LEU A 511 -17.53 -12.25 16.69
C LEU A 511 -18.58 -13.36 16.63
N GLY A 512 -19.77 -13.04 16.13
CA GLY A 512 -20.84 -14.02 15.90
C GLY A 512 -20.38 -15.13 14.97
N ASN A 513 -19.76 -14.78 13.83
CA ASN A 513 -19.30 -15.73 12.82
C ASN A 513 -18.16 -16.63 13.34
N ALA A 514 -17.15 -16.06 14.01
CA ALA A 514 -16.05 -16.84 14.58
C ALA A 514 -16.52 -17.78 15.70
N THR A 515 -17.49 -17.33 16.52
CA THR A 515 -18.07 -18.16 17.59
C THR A 515 -18.95 -19.28 17.03
N ALA A 516 -19.77 -18.98 16.01
CA ALA A 516 -20.58 -19.99 15.34
C ALA A 516 -19.71 -21.08 14.70
N THR A 517 -18.66 -20.68 13.99
CA THR A 517 -17.69 -21.60 13.38
C THR A 517 -16.93 -22.41 14.42
N HIS A 518 -16.59 -21.80 15.57
CA HIS A 518 -16.00 -22.52 16.71
C HIS A 518 -16.92 -23.61 17.25
N LEU A 519 -18.21 -23.32 17.44
CA LEU A 519 -19.19 -24.30 17.91
C LEU A 519 -19.36 -25.46 16.91
N GLU A 520 -19.47 -25.14 15.63
CA GLU A 520 -19.61 -26.12 14.57
C GLU A 520 -18.39 -27.04 14.46
N LEU A 521 -17.18 -26.47 14.42
CA LEU A 521 -15.96 -27.26 14.38
C LEU A 521 -15.77 -28.06 15.67
N SER A 522 -16.17 -27.53 16.83
CA SER A 522 -16.15 -28.28 18.09
C SER A 522 -17.04 -29.52 18.02
N ALA A 523 -18.27 -29.39 17.51
CA ALA A 523 -19.17 -30.52 17.29
C ALA A 523 -18.60 -31.51 16.27
N ALA A 524 -18.03 -31.02 15.16
CA ALA A 524 -17.47 -31.87 14.12
C ALA A 524 -16.21 -32.63 14.57
N MET A 525 -15.48 -32.14 15.58
CA MET A 525 -14.29 -32.79 16.16
C MET A 525 -14.62 -33.64 17.38
N GLU A 526 -15.89 -33.76 17.77
CA GLU A 526 -16.31 -34.56 18.92
C GLU A 526 -15.91 -36.04 18.74
N GLY A 527 -15.47 -36.63 19.85
CA GLY A 527 -14.98 -38.01 19.92
C GLY A 527 -13.52 -38.22 19.48
N LEU A 528 -12.79 -37.16 19.11
CA LEU A 528 -11.34 -37.24 18.88
C LEU A 528 -10.56 -37.02 20.18
N CYS A 529 -9.44 -37.72 20.32
CA CYS A 529 -8.51 -37.56 21.44
C CYS A 529 -7.11 -37.16 20.97
N ASN A 530 -6.39 -36.44 21.82
CA ASN A 530 -4.96 -36.20 21.72
C ASN A 530 -4.17 -37.51 21.93
N ALA A 531 -2.86 -37.48 21.65
CA ALA A 531 -1.97 -38.63 21.82
C ALA A 531 -1.89 -39.15 23.26
N ASP A 532 -2.18 -38.31 24.25
CA ASP A 532 -2.24 -38.64 25.68
C ASP A 532 -3.62 -39.17 26.14
N GLY A 533 -4.55 -39.37 25.21
CA GLY A 533 -5.91 -39.86 25.48
C GLY A 533 -6.90 -38.78 25.96
N THR A 534 -6.48 -37.51 26.08
CA THR A 534 -7.39 -36.42 26.46
C THR A 534 -8.29 -35.98 25.30
N PRO A 535 -9.52 -35.50 25.54
CA PRO A 535 -10.38 -34.99 24.47
C PRO A 535 -9.71 -33.84 23.72
N LEU A 536 -9.70 -33.94 22.39
CA LEU A 536 -9.15 -32.92 21.51
C LEU A 536 -9.94 -31.61 21.65
N ARG A 537 -9.24 -30.49 21.83
CA ARG A 537 -9.86 -29.17 21.97
C ARG A 537 -9.83 -28.38 20.67
N VAL A 538 -10.91 -27.65 20.42
CA VAL A 538 -10.97 -26.58 19.42
C VAL A 538 -10.88 -25.24 20.15
N GLY A 539 -9.87 -24.44 19.81
CA GLY A 539 -9.66 -23.12 20.39
C GLY A 539 -10.35 -22.02 19.61
N LEU A 540 -10.65 -20.90 20.30
CA LEU A 540 -11.14 -19.66 19.70
C LEU A 540 -10.20 -18.52 20.06
N LEU A 541 -9.84 -17.69 19.08
CA LEU A 541 -9.02 -16.49 19.29
C LEU A 541 -9.52 -15.31 18.47
N HIS A 542 -9.93 -14.22 19.13
CA HIS A 542 -10.35 -12.99 18.44
C HIS A 542 -9.83 -11.72 19.11
N SER A 543 -9.95 -10.58 18.41
CA SER A 543 -9.37 -9.29 18.80
C SER A 543 -9.86 -8.78 20.16
N ARG A 544 -11.12 -9.04 20.52
CA ARG A 544 -11.72 -8.62 21.81
C ARG A 544 -11.33 -9.46 23.02
N MET A 545 -10.66 -10.61 22.85
CA MET A 545 -10.23 -11.40 24.00
C MET A 545 -9.18 -10.65 24.82
N PRO A 546 -9.24 -10.69 26.16
CA PRO A 546 -8.20 -10.17 27.02
C PRO A 546 -6.82 -10.73 26.64
N PRO A 547 -5.73 -9.93 26.72
CA PRO A 547 -4.39 -10.37 26.35
C PRO A 547 -3.93 -11.65 27.07
N VAL A 548 -4.31 -11.80 28.35
CA VAL A 548 -3.99 -13.00 29.16
C VAL A 548 -4.65 -14.25 28.59
N GLU A 549 -5.91 -14.15 28.16
CA GLU A 549 -6.64 -15.28 27.56
C GLU A 549 -6.09 -15.64 26.19
N LYS A 550 -5.76 -14.64 25.35
CA LYS A 550 -5.10 -14.88 24.06
C LYS A 550 -3.80 -15.65 24.24
N LYS A 551 -2.98 -15.24 25.22
CA LYS A 551 -1.72 -15.92 25.55
C LYS A 551 -1.96 -17.36 26.00
N ALA A 552 -2.97 -17.60 26.83
CA ALA A 552 -3.33 -18.94 27.29
C ALA A 552 -3.78 -19.85 26.13
N VAL A 553 -4.65 -19.36 25.24
CA VAL A 553 -5.10 -20.11 24.04
C VAL A 553 -3.92 -20.44 23.14
N MET A 554 -3.04 -19.46 22.86
CA MET A 554 -1.86 -19.70 22.03
C MET A 554 -0.85 -20.66 22.66
N ALA A 555 -0.69 -20.64 23.98
CA ALA A 555 0.15 -21.59 24.68
C ALA A 555 -0.40 -23.02 24.56
N LEU A 556 -1.71 -23.21 24.73
CA LEU A 556 -2.37 -24.52 24.57
C LEU A 556 -2.26 -25.04 23.14
N PHE A 557 -2.47 -24.17 22.14
CA PHE A 557 -2.32 -24.54 20.75
C PHE A 557 -0.86 -24.85 20.41
N SER A 558 0.11 -24.04 20.82
CA SER A 558 1.53 -24.31 20.54
C SER A 558 2.03 -25.60 21.22
N ALA A 559 1.47 -25.97 22.37
CA ALA A 559 1.76 -27.20 23.09
C ALA A 559 1.10 -28.46 22.48
N GLY A 560 0.30 -28.33 21.42
CA GLY A 560 -0.38 -29.46 20.78
C GLY A 560 -1.65 -29.94 21.50
N LEU A 561 -2.13 -29.22 22.53
CA LEU A 561 -3.32 -29.60 23.29
C LEU A 561 -4.64 -29.25 22.58
N MET A 562 -4.56 -28.43 21.53
CA MET A 562 -5.67 -28.05 20.65
C MET A 562 -5.36 -28.49 19.22
N GLY A 563 -6.27 -29.24 18.60
CA GLY A 563 -6.12 -29.67 17.20
C GLY A 563 -6.48 -28.61 16.18
N VAL A 564 -7.41 -27.72 16.53
CA VAL A 564 -7.92 -26.67 15.64
C VAL A 564 -7.96 -25.35 16.40
N LEU A 565 -7.50 -24.28 15.76
CA LEU A 565 -7.63 -22.92 16.26
C LEU A 565 -8.46 -22.09 15.28
N VAL A 566 -9.68 -21.73 15.71
CA VAL A 566 -10.54 -20.77 15.02
C VAL A 566 -10.14 -19.37 15.42
N SER A 567 -9.87 -18.50 14.45
CA SER A 567 -9.46 -17.14 14.75
C SER A 567 -9.88 -16.12 13.71
N THR A 568 -9.92 -14.86 14.11
CA THR A 568 -9.96 -13.74 13.17
C THR A 568 -8.54 -13.42 12.66
N THR A 569 -8.36 -12.26 12.04
CA THR A 569 -7.05 -11.80 11.50
C THR A 569 -5.97 -11.57 12.56
N VAL A 570 -6.22 -11.85 13.84
CA VAL A 570 -5.23 -11.70 14.91
C VAL A 570 -4.02 -12.62 14.73
N ILE A 571 -4.17 -13.78 14.06
CA ILE A 571 -3.06 -14.69 13.74
C ILE A 571 -2.13 -14.15 12.64
N GLU A 572 -2.54 -13.08 11.95
CA GLU A 572 -1.71 -12.38 10.95
C GLU A 572 -0.34 -12.04 11.52
N VAL A 573 -0.23 -11.76 12.83
CA VAL A 573 1.03 -11.43 13.52
C VAL A 573 1.37 -12.44 14.63
N GLY A 574 2.33 -13.32 14.34
CA GLY A 574 3.32 -13.73 15.34
C GLY A 574 3.07 -14.97 16.17
N VAL A 575 2.53 -16.08 15.63
CA VAL A 575 2.80 -17.40 16.24
C VAL A 575 3.31 -18.40 15.20
N ASP A 576 4.32 -19.18 15.59
CA ASP A 576 4.99 -20.20 14.79
C ASP A 576 4.70 -21.55 15.45
N VAL A 577 3.86 -22.38 14.80
CA VAL A 577 3.50 -23.71 15.29
C VAL A 577 3.98 -24.73 14.26
N PRO A 578 5.13 -25.38 14.45
CA PRO A 578 5.71 -26.29 13.46
C PRO A 578 4.81 -27.47 13.07
N ASN A 579 3.93 -27.90 13.98
CA ASN A 579 2.98 -29.00 13.77
C ASN A 579 1.68 -28.56 13.05
N ALA A 580 1.50 -27.26 12.80
CA ALA A 580 0.38 -26.76 12.02
C ALA A 580 0.62 -26.97 10.52
N SER A 581 -0.21 -27.82 9.90
CA SER A 581 -0.03 -28.25 8.51
C SER A 581 -1.16 -27.84 7.57
N LEU A 582 -2.29 -27.37 8.11
CA LEU A 582 -3.43 -26.93 7.31
C LEU A 582 -3.89 -25.53 7.74
N MET A 583 -3.99 -24.64 6.75
CA MET A 583 -4.56 -23.30 6.89
C MET A 583 -5.87 -23.26 6.10
N VAL A 584 -6.97 -22.90 6.75
CA VAL A 584 -8.27 -22.66 6.10
C VAL A 584 -8.63 -21.20 6.29
N ILE A 585 -8.91 -20.49 5.19
CA ILE A 585 -9.30 -19.08 5.20
C ILE A 585 -10.70 -18.98 4.64
N GLU A 586 -11.65 -18.58 5.48
CA GLU A 586 -13.05 -18.39 5.14
C GLU A 586 -13.28 -17.04 4.47
N HIS A 587 -14.19 -16.98 3.49
CA HIS A 587 -14.43 -15.81 2.64
C HIS A 587 -13.13 -15.14 2.15
N ALA A 588 -12.20 -15.94 1.61
CA ALA A 588 -10.89 -15.49 1.18
C ALA A 588 -10.95 -14.34 0.15
N GLU A 589 -12.06 -14.20 -0.59
CA GLU A 589 -12.33 -13.08 -1.51
C GLU A 589 -12.33 -11.69 -0.85
N ARG A 590 -12.53 -11.64 0.47
CA ARG A 590 -12.58 -10.40 1.25
C ARG A 590 -11.21 -9.92 1.71
N PHE A 591 -10.20 -10.78 1.64
CA PHE A 591 -8.85 -10.46 2.11
C PHE A 591 -8.00 -9.81 1.03
N GLY A 592 -7.01 -9.03 1.46
CA GLY A 592 -5.91 -8.61 0.60
C GLY A 592 -5.01 -9.77 0.22
N LEU A 593 -4.40 -9.69 -0.97
CA LEU A 593 -3.51 -10.74 -1.45
C LEU A 593 -2.26 -10.87 -0.55
N SER A 594 -1.72 -9.75 -0.09
CA SER A 594 -0.66 -9.71 0.93
C SER A 594 -1.05 -10.34 2.27
N GLN A 595 -2.27 -10.10 2.76
CA GLN A 595 -2.78 -10.71 3.99
C GLN A 595 -2.95 -12.23 3.83
N LEU A 596 -3.52 -12.68 2.70
CA LEU A 596 -3.64 -14.10 2.37
C LEU A 596 -2.26 -14.78 2.37
N HIS A 597 -1.25 -14.12 1.78
CA HIS A 597 0.12 -14.61 1.77
C HIS A 597 0.73 -14.74 3.17
N GLN A 598 0.56 -13.73 4.02
CA GLN A 598 1.01 -13.78 5.41
C GLN A 598 0.33 -14.92 6.19
N LEU A 599 -0.98 -15.09 6.03
CA LEU A 599 -1.74 -16.18 6.65
C LEU A 599 -1.25 -17.54 6.15
N ARG A 600 -1.09 -17.74 4.82
CA ARG A 600 -0.51 -18.97 4.27
C ARG A 600 0.85 -19.27 4.88
N GLY A 601 1.71 -18.27 5.05
CA GLY A 601 3.04 -18.40 5.65
C GLY A 601 3.07 -18.84 7.13
N ARG A 602 1.91 -18.98 7.78
CA ARG A 602 1.78 -19.52 9.15
C ARG A 602 1.83 -21.05 9.21
N VAL A 603 1.64 -21.75 8.08
CA VAL A 603 1.82 -23.21 7.97
C VAL A 603 3.06 -23.56 7.13
N GLY A 604 3.44 -24.83 7.08
CA GLY A 604 4.60 -25.28 6.28
C GLY A 604 5.95 -24.94 6.90
N ARG A 605 6.05 -25.00 8.24
CA ARG A 605 7.28 -24.76 9.00
C ARG A 605 7.96 -26.04 9.50
N GLY A 606 7.22 -27.15 9.54
CA GLY A 606 7.76 -28.49 9.79
C GLY A 606 8.02 -29.28 8.50
N ALA A 607 8.49 -30.52 8.65
CA ALA A 607 8.72 -31.45 7.54
C ALA A 607 7.42 -31.97 6.89
N ALA A 608 6.27 -31.80 7.56
CA ALA A 608 4.99 -32.27 7.07
C ALA A 608 4.50 -31.45 5.86
N ALA A 609 4.04 -32.15 4.82
CA ALA A 609 3.38 -31.53 3.67
C ALA A 609 2.19 -30.69 4.15
N SER A 610 2.22 -29.40 3.81
CA SER A 610 1.25 -28.41 4.29
C SER A 610 0.37 -27.89 3.17
N ALA A 611 -0.85 -27.50 3.51
CA ALA A 611 -1.84 -27.00 2.55
C ALA A 611 -2.55 -25.74 3.06
N CYS A 612 -2.97 -24.90 2.10
CA CYS A 612 -3.78 -23.71 2.35
C CYS A 612 -5.06 -23.80 1.51
N LEU A 613 -6.22 -23.76 2.17
CA LEU A 613 -7.53 -23.79 1.55
C LEU A 613 -8.18 -22.41 1.63
N LEU A 614 -8.49 -21.85 0.48
CA LEU A 614 -9.14 -20.55 0.33
C LEU A 614 -10.62 -20.81 0.04
N LEU A 615 -11.46 -20.76 1.09
CA LEU A 615 -12.90 -20.88 0.95
C LEU A 615 -13.46 -19.55 0.43
N TYR A 616 -14.23 -19.60 -0.65
CA TYR A 616 -14.84 -18.40 -1.22
C TYR A 616 -16.36 -18.52 -1.35
N SER A 617 -17.04 -17.40 -1.19
CA SER A 617 -18.49 -17.28 -1.41
C SER A 617 -18.79 -16.45 -2.66
N THR A 618 -19.89 -16.75 -3.34
CA THR A 618 -20.36 -15.96 -4.49
C THR A 618 -21.34 -14.89 -4.02
N ASN A 619 -21.37 -13.74 -4.68
CA ASN A 619 -22.33 -12.67 -4.39
C ASN A 619 -23.77 -13.04 -4.83
N GLU A 620 -24.72 -12.12 -4.65
CA GLU A 620 -26.14 -12.30 -5.06
C GLU A 620 -26.32 -12.63 -6.56
N SER A 621 -25.34 -12.28 -7.40
CA SER A 621 -25.32 -12.64 -8.83
C SER A 621 -24.70 -14.01 -9.13
N GLY A 622 -24.34 -14.78 -8.11
CA GLY A 622 -23.76 -16.12 -8.22
C GLY A 622 -22.33 -16.14 -8.76
N ARG A 623 -21.61 -15.01 -8.76
CA ARG A 623 -20.25 -14.90 -9.31
C ARG A 623 -19.32 -14.14 -8.36
N LEU A 624 -18.02 -14.45 -8.42
CA LEU A 624 -16.99 -13.60 -7.79
C LEU A 624 -16.78 -12.35 -8.65
N SER A 625 -16.39 -11.24 -8.02
CA SER A 625 -15.85 -10.11 -8.79
C SER A 625 -14.58 -10.54 -9.52
N GLU A 626 -14.29 -9.88 -10.64
CA GLU A 626 -13.08 -10.15 -11.43
C GLU A 626 -11.81 -9.96 -10.59
N THR A 627 -11.76 -8.86 -9.84
CA THR A 627 -10.67 -8.56 -8.90
C THR A 627 -10.48 -9.63 -7.82
N ALA A 628 -11.56 -10.13 -7.21
CA ALA A 628 -11.47 -11.19 -6.22
C ALA A 628 -10.99 -12.50 -6.84
N ARG A 629 -11.46 -12.82 -8.05
CA ARG A 629 -11.05 -14.00 -8.79
C ARG A 629 -9.56 -13.95 -9.13
N GLU A 630 -9.06 -12.80 -9.59
CA GLU A 630 -7.64 -12.59 -9.88
C GLU A 630 -6.77 -12.75 -8.63
N ARG A 631 -7.17 -12.18 -7.48
CA ARG A 631 -6.43 -12.34 -6.22
C ARG A 631 -6.35 -13.80 -5.80
N LEU A 632 -7.48 -14.50 -5.75
CA LEU A 632 -7.52 -15.92 -5.35
C LEU A 632 -6.71 -16.80 -6.30
N ARG A 633 -6.76 -16.49 -7.61
CA ARG A 633 -5.96 -17.17 -8.63
C ARG A 633 -4.47 -16.92 -8.43
N ALA A 634 -4.06 -15.67 -8.23
CA ALA A 634 -2.67 -15.32 -7.94
C ALA A 634 -2.13 -16.08 -6.72
N MET A 635 -2.92 -16.15 -5.66
CA MET A 635 -2.57 -16.86 -4.42
C MET A 635 -2.42 -18.39 -4.62
N ALA A 636 -3.18 -18.97 -5.54
CA ALA A 636 -3.13 -20.40 -5.86
C ALA A 636 -1.99 -20.77 -6.81
N GLU A 637 -1.63 -19.89 -7.75
CA GLU A 637 -0.64 -20.17 -8.80
C GLU A 637 0.81 -20.03 -8.33
N THR A 638 1.10 -19.14 -7.37
CA THR A 638 2.48 -18.88 -6.93
C THR A 638 2.63 -18.94 -5.42
N THR A 639 3.76 -19.50 -4.98
CA THR A 639 4.21 -19.44 -3.59
C THR A 639 5.22 -18.31 -3.34
N ASP A 640 5.70 -17.66 -4.39
CA ASP A 640 6.71 -16.60 -4.30
C ASP A 640 6.07 -15.28 -3.81
N GLY A 641 6.52 -14.82 -2.65
CA GLY A 641 6.06 -13.57 -2.05
C GLY A 641 6.34 -12.32 -2.91
N PHE A 642 7.38 -12.31 -3.75
CA PHE A 642 7.69 -11.17 -4.63
C PHE A 642 6.69 -11.10 -5.79
N GLU A 643 6.40 -12.24 -6.42
CA GLU A 643 5.40 -12.32 -7.49
C GLU A 643 3.99 -12.00 -6.96
N ILE A 644 3.67 -12.44 -5.75
CA ILE A 644 2.42 -12.08 -5.07
C ILE A 644 2.34 -10.57 -4.85
N ALA A 645 3.41 -9.94 -4.37
CA ALA A 645 3.42 -8.49 -4.15
C ALA A 645 3.31 -7.69 -5.45
N ARG A 646 3.93 -8.16 -6.54
CA ARG A 646 3.77 -7.59 -7.88
C ARG A 646 2.31 -7.66 -8.34
N ARG A 647 1.67 -8.82 -8.24
CA ARG A 647 0.25 -8.99 -8.59
C ARG A 647 -0.67 -8.20 -7.67
N ASP A 648 -0.39 -8.10 -6.38
CA ASP A 648 -1.19 -7.30 -5.42
C ASP A 648 -1.14 -5.81 -5.81
N LEU A 649 0.04 -5.33 -6.23
CA LEU A 649 0.20 -3.98 -6.75
C LEU A 649 -0.60 -3.74 -8.03
N GLU A 650 -0.55 -4.67 -8.98
CA GLU A 650 -1.31 -4.57 -10.24
C GLU A 650 -2.82 -4.54 -9.99
N ILE A 651 -3.30 -5.35 -9.04
CA ILE A 651 -4.74 -5.47 -8.71
C ILE A 651 -5.24 -4.26 -7.90
N ARG A 652 -4.48 -3.78 -6.92
CA ARG A 652 -4.90 -2.68 -6.02
C ARG A 652 -4.51 -1.29 -6.53
N GLY A 653 -3.51 -1.23 -7.40
CA GLY A 653 -2.76 -0.02 -7.66
C GLY A 653 -1.86 0.39 -6.47
N PRO A 654 -0.85 1.24 -6.71
CA PRO A 654 0.13 1.64 -5.70
C PRO A 654 -0.41 2.32 -4.44
N GLY A 655 -1.67 2.80 -4.44
CA GLY A 655 -2.21 3.64 -3.37
C GLY A 655 -2.89 2.99 -2.20
N GLU A 656 -3.35 1.75 -2.35
CA GLU A 656 -4.02 1.05 -1.26
C GLU A 656 -3.02 0.25 -0.40
N PHE A 657 -1.96 -0.27 -1.00
CA PHE A 657 -0.96 -1.14 -0.34
C PHE A 657 -0.18 -0.43 0.79
N LEU A 658 -0.04 0.89 0.72
CA LEU A 658 0.89 1.65 1.56
C LEU A 658 0.19 2.54 2.61
N GLY A 659 -1.11 2.34 2.85
CA GLY A 659 -1.84 3.08 3.88
C GLY A 659 -1.90 4.58 3.61
N ALA A 660 -2.08 4.99 2.34
CA ALA A 660 -1.96 6.37 1.85
C ALA A 660 -2.86 7.42 2.54
N ARG A 661 -3.79 7.02 3.42
CA ARG A 661 -4.54 7.93 4.30
C ARG A 661 -3.77 8.36 5.56
N GLN A 662 -2.73 7.63 5.97
CA GLN A 662 -2.01 7.88 7.24
C GLN A 662 -0.56 8.37 7.06
N SER A 663 0.15 7.96 6.01
CA SER A 663 1.60 8.21 5.86
C SER A 663 1.97 9.49 5.11
N GLY A 664 1.03 10.15 4.43
CA GLY A 664 1.26 11.46 3.80
C GLY A 664 2.27 11.50 2.64
N ALA A 665 2.97 10.39 2.33
CA ALA A 665 3.95 10.30 1.25
C ALA A 665 3.28 10.46 -0.12
N ALA A 666 3.89 11.26 -0.99
CA ALA A 666 3.41 11.47 -2.35
C ALA A 666 3.68 10.21 -3.17
N MET A 667 2.61 9.55 -3.60
CA MET A 667 2.71 8.52 -4.63
C MET A 667 3.05 9.14 -5.97
N LEU A 668 3.73 8.34 -6.81
CA LEU A 668 3.69 8.56 -8.25
C LEU A 668 2.21 8.53 -8.69
N ARG A 669 1.71 9.65 -9.19
CA ARG A 669 0.35 9.87 -9.67
C ARG A 669 0.23 9.45 -11.14
N PHE A 670 1.32 9.57 -11.90
CA PHE A 670 1.31 9.46 -13.36
C PHE A 670 2.25 8.37 -13.86
N ALA A 671 3.46 8.28 -13.30
CA ALA A 671 4.47 7.31 -13.73
C ALA A 671 4.21 5.91 -13.17
N ASP A 672 4.49 4.91 -13.99
CA ASP A 672 4.48 3.50 -13.63
C ASP A 672 5.90 2.94 -13.76
N LEU A 673 6.46 2.50 -12.63
CA LEU A 673 7.84 2.00 -12.55
C LEU A 673 8.08 0.73 -13.38
N ALA A 674 7.04 -0.03 -13.72
CA ALA A 674 7.18 -1.23 -14.53
C ALA A 674 7.36 -0.89 -16.02
N THR A 675 6.69 0.15 -16.49
CA THR A 675 6.65 0.52 -17.92
C THR A 675 7.55 1.71 -18.24
N ASP A 676 7.81 2.60 -17.28
CA ASP A 676 8.55 3.85 -17.46
C ASP A 676 10.03 3.74 -16.98
N ILE A 677 10.62 2.54 -17.01
CA ILE A 677 12.01 2.27 -16.53
C ILE A 677 13.02 3.25 -17.16
N HIS A 678 12.89 3.51 -18.45
CA HIS A 678 13.77 4.41 -19.19
C HIS A 678 13.72 5.87 -18.65
N LEU A 679 12.55 6.34 -18.20
CA LEU A 679 12.42 7.66 -17.55
C LEU A 679 13.00 7.65 -16.14
N LEU A 680 12.85 6.54 -15.41
CA LEU A 680 13.45 6.38 -14.09
C LEU A 680 14.98 6.38 -14.14
N GLU A 681 15.58 5.67 -15.10
CA GLU A 681 17.03 5.66 -15.32
C GLU A 681 17.56 7.05 -15.66
N TRP A 682 16.85 7.78 -16.53
CA TRP A 682 17.15 9.17 -16.82
C TRP A 682 17.07 10.05 -15.55
N ALA A 683 16.00 9.93 -14.76
CA ALA A 683 15.82 10.69 -13.53
C ALA A 683 16.92 10.40 -12.50
N ARG A 684 17.34 9.14 -12.36
CA ARG A 684 18.47 8.71 -11.51
C ARG A 684 19.79 9.31 -11.92
N ALA A 685 20.04 9.40 -13.24
CA ALA A 685 21.26 9.99 -13.76
C ALA A 685 21.29 11.52 -13.53
N TRP A 686 20.15 12.19 -13.71
CA TRP A 686 20.07 13.65 -13.67
C TRP A 686 19.85 14.25 -12.29
N ALA A 687 19.23 13.53 -11.34
CA ALA A 687 19.01 14.02 -9.99
C ALA A 687 20.29 14.53 -9.29
N PRO A 688 21.41 13.78 -9.22
CA PRO A 688 22.64 14.27 -8.59
C PRO A 688 23.23 15.47 -9.33
N VAL A 689 23.22 15.46 -10.67
CA VAL A 689 23.72 16.56 -11.51
C VAL A 689 22.92 17.85 -11.27
N MET A 690 21.60 17.73 -11.16
CA MET A 690 20.71 18.85 -10.95
C MET A 690 20.83 19.44 -9.53
N LEU A 691 21.04 18.60 -8.52
CA LEU A 691 21.35 19.05 -7.15
C LEU A 691 22.67 19.83 -7.09
N GLU A 692 23.68 19.40 -7.84
CA GLU A 692 24.99 20.06 -7.86
C GLU A 692 25.00 21.37 -8.66
N ARG A 693 24.50 21.34 -9.90
CA ARG A 693 24.61 22.47 -10.84
C ARG A 693 23.43 23.45 -10.78
N TRP A 694 22.24 22.97 -10.41
CA TRP A 694 21.01 23.79 -10.38
C TRP A 694 20.19 23.58 -9.07
N PRO A 695 20.80 23.78 -7.88
CA PRO A 695 20.15 23.48 -6.60
C PRO A 695 18.83 24.22 -6.38
N ARG A 696 18.72 25.47 -6.86
CA ARG A 696 17.49 26.27 -6.76
C ARG A 696 16.36 25.68 -7.60
N LEU A 697 16.65 25.22 -8.82
CA LEU A 697 15.65 24.58 -9.67
C LEU A 697 15.24 23.22 -9.10
N ALA A 698 16.18 22.47 -8.53
CA ALA A 698 15.89 21.20 -7.86
C ALA A 698 14.91 21.40 -6.70
N GLN A 699 15.15 22.41 -5.87
CA GLN A 699 14.25 22.75 -4.76
C GLN A 699 12.85 23.12 -5.27
N GLN A 700 12.75 24.02 -6.26
CA GLN A 700 11.47 24.42 -6.85
C GLN A 700 10.71 23.23 -7.43
N HIS A 701 11.40 22.33 -8.11
CA HIS A 701 10.82 21.13 -8.71
C HIS A 701 10.27 20.18 -7.63
N VAL A 702 11.03 19.92 -6.57
CA VAL A 702 10.57 19.11 -5.42
C VAL A 702 9.36 19.75 -4.73
N GLU A 703 9.38 21.05 -4.47
CA GLU A 703 8.26 21.78 -3.85
C GLU A 703 6.98 21.77 -4.70
N ARG A 704 7.12 21.84 -6.03
CA ARG A 704 6.00 21.73 -6.96
C ARG A 704 5.28 20.39 -6.81
N TRP A 705 6.03 19.31 -6.91
CA TRP A 705 5.50 17.95 -7.05
C TRP A 705 5.16 17.29 -5.71
N LEU A 706 6.00 17.47 -4.69
CA LEU A 706 5.83 16.86 -3.37
C LEU A 706 5.19 17.82 -2.35
N GLY A 707 5.25 19.14 -2.59
CA GLY A 707 4.74 20.15 -1.66
C GLY A 707 5.50 20.20 -0.33
N GLY A 708 4.88 20.78 0.70
CA GLY A 708 5.42 20.78 2.08
C GLY A 708 5.43 19.40 2.75
N LYS A 709 5.11 18.32 2.02
CA LYS A 709 5.17 16.94 2.51
C LYS A 709 6.59 16.38 2.52
N SER A 710 7.58 17.14 2.05
CA SER A 710 9.00 16.80 2.19
C SER A 710 9.41 16.59 3.65
N ASP A 711 8.75 17.26 4.61
CA ASP A 711 9.05 17.08 6.03
C ASP A 711 8.61 15.71 6.58
N TYR A 712 7.68 15.01 5.89
CA TYR A 712 7.32 13.63 6.24
C TYR A 712 8.33 12.59 5.74
N LEU A 713 9.10 12.92 4.69
CA LEU A 713 10.19 12.08 4.18
C LEU A 713 11.46 12.18 5.03
N LYS A 714 11.54 13.17 5.93
CA LYS A 714 12.66 13.35 6.88
C LYS A 714 12.62 12.37 8.07
N ALA A 715 11.57 11.55 8.17
CA ALA A 715 11.14 10.95 9.43
C ALA A 715 11.02 9.41 9.44
#